data_AF-A0A7X1FZM2-F1
#
_entry.id   AF-A0A7X1FZM2-F1
#
_cell.length_a   1.000
_cell.length_b   1.000
_cell.length_c   1.000
_cell.angle_alpha   90.00
_cell.angle_beta   90.00
_cell.angle_gamma   90.00
#
_symmetry.space_group_name_H-M   'P 1'
#
loop_
_entity.id
_entity.type
_entity.pdbx_description
1 polymer ?
#
loop_
_entity_poly.entity_id
_entity_poly.type
_entity_poly.pdbx_seq_one_letter_code
_entity_poly.pdbx_strand_id
1 'polypeptide(L)'
;MAAALPPELAAWFAGRGWRVRRHQLAMLAAAEAGQHALLVAETGAGKTLAGFLPTLAAFAPSVLRGGALPEGLHTLYVSPLKALAHDVQRNLLAPVEALDLPLRVETRSGDTPSDRKARQRARPPHVLLTTPESLSLLLSYPEAPALFATLQRVVIDEVHAFAAGKRGDLLSLALARLQSWAPGLQRVALSATVAEPDDFRRWLAPGGEAGAVTLVEGEPGAPPRLEILLPQEERVPWGGHAATWAVPQLYQQIRAHRTTLVFTNTRFLAEYIFQLLWDANDDKLPIGIHHGSLSKEARRKVEAAMARGELRALVCTASLDLGVDWGDIDLVVQMGAPKGSSRLLQRIGRANHRLDAPSEALLVPGNRFEFLEATAALEAVAAGQRDGEAFRPGALDVLAQHVMACACQGPFDEAALLAEVQASAAYAWLDAAGWERVLQFVATGGYALRAYDRFRRIVRDRAGTWRLTHPEHAARHRLNAGIIVDAEMLEVRFRNGRSLGRVEESFGATLAPGDTFRFAGMDLEVETLRDLELTVRAAKRAGTIPSYMGARLPISTHLAERVRGLLVDRAGWGRFPDDVREWLEVQDWRSRLPGPGELLVESFPHGQRHYSVIYTFEGWNANQSLGMLITRRMAERGLSPLGFVANDYALGVWGLKPIEDPAPLLSPDILTHEFLDWVQESHLLRRAFREVAVIGGLVERQQPGKRKSGRQVTFSTDLIYDVLRRHEPDHMLIEAAWADARTRLTDVGRLAGLLDRAADELVHVRLDRVSPLAVPVLVMIGRESLPSGAADDDLLVEAESLAAQAMRPE
;
A
#
# COMPACT_ATOMS: atom_id res chain seq x y z
N MET A 1 -38.45 -5.67 -12.55
CA MET A 1 -39.16 -4.60 -11.82
C MET A 1 -38.14 -3.86 -10.98
N ALA A 2 -38.10 -2.53 -11.00
CA ALA A 2 -37.17 -1.80 -10.12
C ALA A 2 -37.57 -2.03 -8.66
N ALA A 3 -36.62 -2.40 -7.81
CA ALA A 3 -36.85 -2.56 -6.38
C ALA A 3 -37.44 -1.27 -5.80
N ALA A 4 -38.57 -1.38 -5.09
CA ALA A 4 -39.23 -0.23 -4.48
C ALA A 4 -38.58 0.05 -3.12
N LEU A 5 -38.01 1.24 -2.96
CA LEU A 5 -37.44 1.67 -1.69
C LEU A 5 -38.55 1.74 -0.62
N PRO A 6 -38.33 1.24 0.61
CA PRO A 6 -39.30 1.40 1.70
C PRO A 6 -39.69 2.88 1.90
N PRO A 7 -40.96 3.18 2.17
CA PRO A 7 -41.47 4.54 2.24
C PRO A 7 -40.76 5.41 3.28
N GLU A 8 -40.33 4.83 4.39
CA GLU A 8 -39.59 5.53 5.45
C GLU A 8 -38.23 6.01 4.95
N LEU A 9 -37.50 5.13 4.24
CA LEU A 9 -36.23 5.49 3.62
C LEU A 9 -36.43 6.53 2.53
N ALA A 10 -37.45 6.38 1.68
CA ALA A 10 -37.78 7.36 0.65
C ALA A 10 -38.08 8.75 1.24
N ALA A 11 -38.86 8.80 2.33
CA ALA A 11 -39.15 10.03 3.05
C ALA A 11 -37.90 10.65 3.70
N TRP A 12 -36.99 9.83 4.24
CA TRP A 12 -35.72 10.31 4.82
C TRP A 12 -34.79 10.93 3.78
N PHE A 13 -34.67 10.33 2.60
CA PHE A 13 -33.95 10.94 1.48
C PHE A 13 -34.59 12.27 1.06
N ALA A 14 -35.92 12.28 0.86
CA ALA A 14 -36.66 13.48 0.45
C ALA A 14 -36.56 14.62 1.49
N GLY A 15 -36.65 14.31 2.78
CA GLY A 15 -36.54 15.28 3.88
C GLY A 15 -35.17 15.95 3.99
N ARG A 16 -34.12 15.32 3.43
CA ARG A 16 -32.77 15.90 3.29
C ARG A 16 -32.56 16.63 1.96
N GLY A 17 -33.57 16.68 1.10
CA GLY A 17 -33.45 17.17 -0.28
C GLY A 17 -32.56 16.28 -1.14
N TRP A 18 -32.37 15.02 -0.76
CA TRP A 18 -31.49 14.09 -1.46
C TRP A 18 -32.27 13.25 -2.47
N ARG A 19 -31.69 13.08 -3.67
CA ARG A 19 -32.16 12.10 -4.65
C ARG A 19 -31.49 10.75 -4.39
N VAL A 20 -32.28 9.68 -4.34
CA VAL A 20 -31.77 8.31 -4.31
C VAL A 20 -31.08 8.02 -5.65
N ARG A 21 -29.82 7.62 -5.60
CA ARG A 21 -29.00 7.41 -6.79
C ARG A 21 -29.32 6.07 -7.47
N ARG A 22 -29.13 5.97 -8.78
CA ARG A 22 -29.40 4.76 -9.58
C ARG A 22 -28.70 3.52 -9.02
N HIS A 23 -27.42 3.64 -8.68
CA HIS A 23 -26.64 2.53 -8.13
C HIS A 23 -27.10 2.09 -6.75
N GLN A 24 -27.66 2.99 -5.93
CA GLN A 24 -28.24 2.62 -4.64
C GLN A 24 -29.46 1.71 -4.82
N LEU A 25 -30.36 2.05 -5.76
CA LEU A 25 -31.50 1.19 -6.09
C LEU A 25 -31.08 -0.12 -6.76
N ALA A 26 -30.04 -0.10 -7.61
CA ALA A 26 -29.51 -1.31 -8.22
C ALA A 26 -28.91 -2.28 -7.19
N MET A 27 -28.21 -1.76 -6.17
CA MET A 27 -27.71 -2.56 -5.05
C MET A 27 -28.86 -3.19 -4.24
N LEU A 28 -29.96 -2.45 -4.04
CA LEU A 28 -31.17 -3.00 -3.41
C LEU A 28 -31.81 -4.10 -4.27
N ALA A 29 -31.93 -3.89 -5.57
CA ALA A 29 -32.48 -4.90 -6.48
C ALA A 29 -31.62 -6.18 -6.55
N ALA A 30 -30.28 -6.05 -6.57
CA ALA A 30 -29.39 -7.20 -6.50
C ALA A 30 -29.56 -7.98 -5.19
N ALA A 31 -29.76 -7.26 -4.07
CA ALA A 31 -30.06 -7.86 -2.78
C ALA A 31 -31.38 -8.65 -2.78
N GLU A 32 -32.46 -8.06 -3.28
CA GLU A 32 -33.78 -8.72 -3.38
C GLU A 32 -33.74 -9.95 -4.29
N ALA A 33 -32.89 -9.94 -5.32
CA ALA A 33 -32.68 -11.05 -6.24
C ALA A 33 -31.79 -12.18 -5.67
N GLY A 34 -31.29 -12.07 -4.44
CA GLY A 34 -30.41 -13.09 -3.88
C GLY A 34 -28.95 -13.01 -4.34
N GLN A 35 -28.55 -11.95 -5.06
CA GLN A 35 -27.27 -11.87 -5.76
C GLN A 35 -26.13 -11.27 -4.92
N HIS A 36 -24.90 -11.70 -5.22
CA HIS A 36 -23.69 -10.97 -4.85
C HIS A 36 -23.53 -9.72 -5.72
N ALA A 37 -22.81 -8.71 -5.24
CA ALA A 37 -22.65 -7.49 -6.01
C ALA A 37 -21.28 -6.82 -5.81
N LEU A 38 -20.75 -6.25 -6.89
CA LEU A 38 -19.60 -5.34 -6.87
C LEU A 38 -20.10 -3.95 -7.29
N LEU A 39 -20.01 -2.97 -6.39
CA LEU A 39 -20.27 -1.57 -6.71
C LEU A 39 -18.95 -0.87 -7.06
N VAL A 40 -18.87 -0.36 -8.29
CA VAL A 40 -17.80 0.54 -8.73
C VAL A 40 -18.39 1.93 -8.91
N ALA A 41 -18.08 2.85 -8.00
CA ALA A 41 -18.60 4.22 -8.04
C ALA A 41 -17.59 5.20 -7.44
N GLU A 42 -17.57 6.44 -7.91
CA GLU A 42 -16.62 7.45 -7.44
C GLU A 42 -16.75 7.74 -5.93
N THR A 43 -15.74 8.39 -5.34
CA THR A 43 -15.84 8.93 -3.98
C THR A 43 -16.95 9.98 -3.91
N GLY A 44 -17.57 10.17 -2.74
CA GLY A 44 -18.75 11.05 -2.64
C GLY A 44 -20.05 10.53 -3.29
N ALA A 45 -20.03 9.43 -4.05
CA ALA A 45 -21.23 8.84 -4.69
C ALA A 45 -22.21 8.15 -3.71
N GLY A 46 -21.91 8.13 -2.41
CA GLY A 46 -22.71 7.42 -1.41
C GLY A 46 -22.60 5.88 -1.49
N LYS A 47 -21.42 5.35 -1.84
CA LYS A 47 -21.12 3.90 -1.91
C LYS A 47 -21.46 3.15 -0.64
N THR A 48 -20.99 3.65 0.51
CA THR A 48 -21.22 3.01 1.80
C THR A 48 -22.72 2.91 2.09
N LEU A 49 -23.47 3.98 1.86
CA LEU A 49 -24.93 3.96 1.97
C LEU A 49 -25.56 2.97 0.99
N ALA A 50 -25.08 2.87 -0.25
CA ALA A 50 -25.54 1.87 -1.22
C ALA A 50 -25.33 0.43 -0.72
N GLY A 51 -24.18 0.15 -0.09
CA GLY A 51 -23.88 -1.17 0.49
C GLY A 51 -24.75 -1.52 1.70
N PHE A 52 -25.14 -0.52 2.51
CA PHE A 52 -26.01 -0.70 3.68
C PHE A 52 -27.50 -0.55 3.39
N LEU A 53 -27.89 0.02 2.24
CA LEU A 53 -29.29 0.27 1.92
C LEU A 53 -30.17 -1.00 2.01
N PRO A 54 -29.72 -2.18 1.54
CA PRO A 54 -30.47 -3.42 1.75
C PRO A 54 -30.64 -3.79 3.23
N THR A 55 -29.60 -3.57 4.04
CA THR A 55 -29.65 -3.82 5.49
C THR A 55 -30.60 -2.86 6.19
N LEU A 56 -30.59 -1.57 5.84
CA LEU A 56 -31.53 -0.59 6.38
C LEU A 56 -32.98 -0.93 5.96
N ALA A 57 -33.18 -1.32 4.71
CA ALA A 57 -34.49 -1.72 4.20
C ALA A 57 -35.06 -2.94 4.92
N ALA A 58 -34.22 -3.95 5.22
CA ALA A 58 -34.63 -5.15 5.96
C ALA A 58 -35.15 -4.87 7.38
N PHE A 59 -34.75 -3.75 7.99
CA PHE A 59 -35.19 -3.32 9.32
C PHE A 59 -36.24 -2.19 9.27
N ALA A 60 -36.68 -1.78 8.09
CA ALA A 60 -37.70 -0.75 7.95
C ALA A 60 -39.07 -1.25 8.49
N PRO A 61 -39.84 -0.41 9.20
CA PRO A 61 -41.13 -0.80 9.77
C PRO A 61 -42.11 -1.41 8.74
N SER A 62 -42.20 -0.83 7.53
CA SER A 62 -43.04 -1.36 6.45
C SER A 62 -42.67 -2.76 5.97
N VAL A 63 -41.39 -3.14 6.12
CA VAL A 63 -40.86 -4.45 5.73
C VAL A 63 -41.07 -5.45 6.87
N LEU A 64 -40.81 -5.04 8.11
CA LEU A 64 -41.00 -5.88 9.30
C LEU A 64 -42.48 -6.17 9.56
N ARG A 65 -43.40 -5.25 9.26
CA ARG A 65 -44.86 -5.39 9.45
C ARG A 65 -45.27 -5.88 10.86
N GLY A 66 -44.54 -5.45 11.89
CA GLY A 66 -44.74 -5.90 13.27
C GLY A 66 -44.29 -7.34 13.57
N GLY A 67 -43.60 -7.99 12.63
CA GLY A 67 -42.98 -9.29 12.81
C GLY A 67 -41.75 -9.26 13.70
N ALA A 68 -41.21 -10.46 13.98
CA ALA A 68 -40.00 -10.60 14.78
C ALA A 68 -38.78 -9.98 14.09
N LEU A 69 -37.95 -9.30 14.86
CA LEU A 69 -36.69 -8.74 14.37
C LEU A 69 -35.74 -9.86 13.94
N PRO A 70 -34.91 -9.65 12.90
CA PRO A 70 -33.82 -10.58 12.60
C PRO A 70 -32.95 -10.80 13.84
N GLU A 71 -32.93 -12.03 14.35
CA GLU A 71 -32.13 -12.39 15.52
C GLU A 71 -30.65 -12.59 15.15
N GLY A 72 -29.77 -12.27 16.09
CA GLY A 72 -28.33 -12.47 15.94
C GLY A 72 -27.67 -11.45 15.00
N LEU A 73 -26.63 -11.89 14.30
CA LEU A 73 -25.82 -11.05 13.42
C LEU A 73 -26.37 -11.10 11.98
N HIS A 74 -26.86 -9.97 11.48
CA HIS A 74 -27.47 -9.87 10.15
C HIS A 74 -26.47 -9.40 9.09
N THR A 75 -25.63 -8.41 9.41
CA THR A 75 -24.67 -7.82 8.45
C THR A 75 -23.28 -7.67 9.06
N LEU A 76 -22.29 -8.13 8.32
CA LEU A 76 -20.88 -7.90 8.61
C LEU A 76 -20.36 -6.82 7.68
N TYR A 77 -19.67 -5.82 8.23
CA TYR A 77 -18.94 -4.84 7.43
C TYR A 77 -17.45 -5.04 7.66
N VAL A 78 -16.68 -5.21 6.57
CA VAL A 78 -15.24 -5.46 6.62
C VAL A 78 -14.51 -4.27 6.00
N SER A 79 -13.71 -3.61 6.82
CA SER A 79 -12.92 -2.44 6.44
C SER A 79 -11.43 -2.76 6.32
N PRO A 80 -10.69 -2.17 5.36
CA PRO A 80 -9.24 -2.23 5.36
C PRO A 80 -8.61 -1.54 6.58
N LEU A 81 -9.27 -0.52 7.13
CA LEU A 81 -8.72 0.34 8.18
C LEU A 81 -9.65 0.43 9.38
N LYS A 82 -9.06 0.44 10.58
CA LYS A 82 -9.82 0.59 11.84
C LYS A 82 -10.53 1.95 11.93
N ALA A 83 -9.88 3.02 11.47
CA ALA A 83 -10.43 4.37 11.48
C ALA A 83 -11.71 4.44 10.62
N LEU A 84 -11.67 3.86 9.43
CA LEU A 84 -12.84 3.78 8.53
C LEU A 84 -14.01 3.02 9.18
N ALA A 85 -13.77 1.95 9.95
CA ALA A 85 -14.85 1.24 10.63
C ALA A 85 -15.59 2.11 11.68
N HIS A 86 -14.86 2.97 12.39
CA HIS A 86 -15.47 3.93 13.33
C HIS A 86 -16.23 5.04 12.61
N ASP A 87 -15.69 5.51 11.48
CA ASP A 87 -16.32 6.54 10.66
C ASP A 87 -17.64 6.08 10.06
N VAL A 88 -17.65 4.87 9.48
CA VAL A 88 -18.86 4.24 8.96
C VAL A 88 -19.88 3.97 10.06
N GLN A 89 -19.45 3.61 11.28
CA GLN A 89 -20.38 3.47 12.40
C GLN A 89 -21.12 4.78 12.66
N ARG A 90 -20.40 5.91 12.76
CA ARG A 90 -21.00 7.24 12.99
C ARG A 90 -21.98 7.59 11.86
N ASN A 91 -21.58 7.39 10.61
CA ASN A 91 -22.39 7.70 9.45
C ASN A 91 -23.63 6.78 9.31
N LEU A 92 -23.54 5.53 9.75
CA LEU A 92 -24.65 4.57 9.74
C LEU A 92 -25.63 4.79 10.90
N LEU A 93 -25.18 5.30 12.06
CA LEU A 93 -26.07 5.62 13.18
C LEU A 93 -27.01 6.77 12.84
N ALA A 94 -26.58 7.75 12.02
CA ALA A 94 -27.41 8.88 11.64
C ALA A 94 -28.75 8.49 10.95
N PRO A 95 -28.80 7.64 9.91
CA PRO A 95 -30.07 7.15 9.38
C PRO A 95 -30.80 6.23 10.35
N VAL A 96 -30.10 5.40 11.13
CA VAL A 96 -30.73 4.48 12.09
C VAL A 96 -31.52 5.23 13.16
N GLU A 97 -30.94 6.28 13.74
CA GLU A 97 -31.59 7.13 14.75
C GLU A 97 -32.70 7.99 14.13
N ALA A 98 -32.48 8.57 12.95
CA ALA A 98 -33.47 9.42 12.28
C ALA A 98 -34.73 8.65 11.85
N LEU A 99 -34.61 7.35 11.61
CA LEU A 99 -35.70 6.47 11.18
C LEU A 99 -36.25 5.58 12.31
N ASP A 100 -35.71 5.72 13.54
CA ASP A 100 -36.00 4.85 14.68
C ASP A 100 -35.91 3.35 14.34
N LEU A 101 -34.88 2.97 13.58
CA LEU A 101 -34.71 1.58 13.17
C LEU A 101 -34.25 0.74 14.38
N PRO A 102 -34.81 -0.46 14.60
CA PRO A 102 -34.41 -1.37 15.68
C PRO A 102 -33.08 -2.09 15.37
N LEU A 103 -32.06 -1.35 14.94
CA LEU A 103 -30.78 -1.84 14.45
C LEU A 103 -29.66 -1.56 15.46
N ARG A 104 -29.03 -2.61 15.99
CA ARG A 104 -27.83 -2.48 16.84
C ARG A 104 -26.58 -2.55 15.97
N VAL A 105 -25.75 -1.51 16.03
CA VAL A 105 -24.55 -1.35 15.21
C VAL A 105 -23.32 -1.19 16.11
N GLU A 106 -22.31 -2.05 15.95
CA GLU A 106 -21.08 -1.97 16.75
C GLU A 106 -19.81 -2.29 15.99
N THR A 107 -18.71 -1.66 16.41
CA THR A 107 -17.37 -1.98 15.92
C THR A 107 -16.69 -3.07 16.73
N ARG A 108 -15.88 -3.88 16.06
CA ARG A 108 -14.93 -4.81 16.67
C ARG A 108 -13.59 -4.74 15.95
N SER A 109 -12.54 -4.41 16.70
CA SER A 109 -11.17 -4.40 16.21
C SER A 109 -10.19 -4.90 17.27
N GLY A 110 -8.90 -4.90 16.95
CA GLY A 110 -7.84 -5.11 17.93
C GLY A 110 -7.95 -4.18 19.16
N ASP A 111 -8.43 -2.94 18.97
CA ASP A 111 -8.56 -1.94 20.04
C ASP A 111 -9.84 -2.10 20.89
N THR A 112 -10.75 -3.01 20.53
CA THR A 112 -11.95 -3.27 21.33
C THR A 112 -11.58 -3.96 22.65
N PRO A 113 -12.07 -3.45 23.81
CA PRO A 113 -11.85 -4.06 25.12
C PRO A 113 -12.30 -5.54 25.19
N SER A 114 -11.65 -6.34 26.04
CA SER A 114 -11.86 -7.79 26.13
C SER A 114 -13.26 -8.17 26.64
N ASP A 115 -13.79 -7.42 27.60
CA ASP A 115 -15.15 -7.51 28.12
C ASP A 115 -16.18 -7.26 27.02
N ARG A 116 -15.99 -6.19 26.24
CA ARG A 116 -16.85 -5.86 25.10
C ARG A 116 -16.79 -6.95 24.04
N LYS A 117 -15.60 -7.48 23.74
CA LYS A 117 -15.38 -8.59 22.81
C LYS A 117 -16.07 -9.88 23.26
N ALA A 118 -16.14 -10.15 24.56
CA ALA A 118 -16.83 -11.31 25.12
C ALA A 118 -18.35 -11.17 25.00
N ARG A 119 -18.87 -10.00 25.39
CA ARG A 119 -20.30 -9.70 25.26
C ARG A 119 -20.77 -9.74 23.80
N GLN A 120 -19.97 -9.29 22.83
CA GLN A 120 -20.32 -9.38 21.40
C GLN A 120 -20.46 -10.83 20.90
N ARG A 121 -19.72 -11.79 21.48
CA ARG A 121 -19.85 -13.20 21.11
C ARG A 121 -21.10 -13.82 21.70
N ALA A 122 -21.44 -13.45 22.94
CA ALA A 122 -22.61 -13.98 23.63
C ALA A 122 -23.93 -13.34 23.11
N ARG A 123 -23.90 -12.04 22.80
CA ARG A 123 -25.04 -11.27 22.30
C ARG A 123 -24.57 -10.33 21.19
N PRO A 124 -24.53 -10.80 19.93
CA PRO A 124 -24.05 -9.99 18.81
C PRO A 124 -24.97 -8.80 18.51
N PRO A 125 -24.40 -7.71 17.95
CA PRO A 125 -25.20 -6.67 17.30
C PRO A 125 -25.82 -7.22 15.99
N HIS A 126 -26.79 -6.51 15.42
CA HIS A 126 -27.31 -6.85 14.10
C HIS A 126 -26.29 -6.50 13.00
N VAL A 127 -25.51 -5.43 13.20
CA VAL A 127 -24.42 -5.02 12.32
C VAL A 127 -23.10 -4.99 13.09
N LEU A 128 -22.11 -5.75 12.61
CA LEU A 128 -20.75 -5.76 13.15
C LEU A 128 -19.76 -5.18 12.15
N LEU A 129 -19.11 -4.07 12.49
CA LEU A 129 -18.04 -3.47 11.69
C LEU A 129 -16.69 -3.98 12.18
N THR A 130 -15.92 -4.63 11.31
CA THR A 130 -14.69 -5.34 11.67
C THR A 130 -13.59 -5.16 10.62
N THR A 131 -12.42 -5.75 10.88
CA THR A 131 -11.32 -5.89 9.91
C THR A 131 -11.15 -7.38 9.54
N PRO A 132 -10.46 -7.71 8.42
CA PRO A 132 -10.16 -9.10 8.05
C PRO A 132 -9.50 -9.89 9.18
N GLU A 133 -8.54 -9.29 9.89
CA GLU A 133 -7.81 -9.94 10.98
C GLU A 133 -8.71 -10.19 12.19
N SER A 134 -9.57 -9.23 12.53
CA SER A 134 -10.51 -9.36 13.65
C SER A 134 -11.63 -10.36 13.34
N LEU A 135 -12.00 -10.52 12.07
CA LEU A 135 -12.91 -11.55 11.59
C LEU A 135 -12.26 -12.94 11.68
N SER A 136 -11.03 -13.12 11.17
CA SER A 136 -10.31 -14.39 11.28
C SER A 136 -10.21 -14.88 12.73
N LEU A 137 -9.92 -13.97 13.66
CA LEU A 137 -9.91 -14.28 15.10
C LEU A 137 -11.30 -14.66 15.64
N LEU A 138 -12.39 -14.08 15.13
CA LEU A 138 -13.76 -14.46 15.51
C LEU A 138 -14.11 -15.87 15.02
N LEU A 139 -13.70 -16.22 13.80
CA LEU A 139 -13.96 -17.53 13.20
C LEU A 139 -13.26 -18.67 13.96
N SER A 140 -12.18 -18.37 14.68
CA SER A 140 -11.42 -19.37 15.44
C SER A 140 -12.12 -19.81 16.75
N TYR A 141 -13.26 -19.22 17.12
CA TYR A 141 -13.99 -19.54 18.35
C TYR A 141 -15.03 -20.64 18.12
N PRO A 142 -15.24 -21.57 19.08
CA PRO A 142 -16.22 -22.65 18.95
C PRO A 142 -17.64 -22.18 18.65
N GLU A 143 -18.02 -21.00 19.13
CA GLU A 143 -19.35 -20.42 18.95
C GLU A 143 -19.56 -19.80 17.55
N ALA A 144 -18.51 -19.71 16.72
CA ALA A 144 -18.56 -19.03 15.43
C ALA A 144 -19.65 -19.57 14.47
N PRO A 145 -19.85 -20.90 14.30
CA PRO A 145 -20.92 -21.40 13.44
C PRO A 145 -22.30 -20.89 13.85
N ALA A 146 -22.60 -20.90 15.16
CA ALA A 146 -23.88 -20.40 15.69
C ALA A 146 -24.00 -18.87 15.56
N LEU A 147 -22.89 -18.16 15.80
CA LEU A 147 -22.82 -16.70 15.70
C LEU A 147 -23.12 -16.16 14.29
N PHE A 148 -22.67 -16.88 13.26
CA PHE A 148 -22.77 -16.47 11.86
C PHE A 148 -23.86 -17.19 11.06
N ALA A 149 -24.58 -18.15 11.65
CA ALA A 149 -25.63 -18.91 10.96
C ALA A 149 -26.76 -18.04 10.39
N THR A 150 -27.05 -16.89 11.00
CA THR A 150 -28.11 -15.97 10.54
C THR A 150 -27.62 -14.86 9.61
N LEU A 151 -26.32 -14.85 9.27
CA LEU A 151 -25.70 -13.79 8.49
C LEU A 151 -26.27 -13.71 7.08
N GLN A 152 -26.86 -12.57 6.74
CA GLN A 152 -27.47 -12.32 5.43
C GLN A 152 -26.50 -11.63 4.46
N ARG A 153 -25.60 -10.78 4.99
CA ARG A 153 -24.75 -9.93 4.14
C ARG A 153 -23.36 -9.70 4.73
N VAL A 154 -22.35 -9.72 3.85
CA VAL A 154 -21.01 -9.15 4.12
C VAL A 154 -20.78 -8.00 3.16
N VAL A 155 -20.51 -6.81 3.69
CA VAL A 155 -20.12 -5.61 2.94
C VAL A 155 -18.63 -5.40 3.11
N ILE A 156 -17.88 -5.39 2.01
CA ILE A 156 -16.43 -5.25 1.96
C ILE A 156 -16.15 -3.89 1.34
N ASP A 157 -15.67 -2.94 2.14
CA ASP A 157 -15.38 -1.59 1.64
C ASP A 157 -13.94 -1.47 1.16
N GLU A 158 -13.72 -0.58 0.20
CA GLU A 158 -12.42 -0.30 -0.42
C GLU A 158 -11.67 -1.60 -0.82
N VAL A 159 -12.37 -2.53 -1.48
CA VAL A 159 -11.85 -3.87 -1.78
C VAL A 159 -10.54 -3.85 -2.58
N HIS A 160 -10.37 -2.85 -3.45
CA HIS A 160 -9.15 -2.63 -4.24
C HIS A 160 -7.90 -2.41 -3.39
N ALA A 161 -8.05 -1.92 -2.15
CA ALA A 161 -6.91 -1.56 -1.32
C ALA A 161 -6.18 -2.79 -0.74
N PHE A 162 -6.80 -3.97 -0.79
CA PHE A 162 -6.22 -5.13 -0.11
C PHE A 162 -6.55 -6.52 -0.71
N ALA A 163 -7.46 -6.62 -1.67
CA ALA A 163 -7.92 -7.91 -2.21
C ALA A 163 -6.83 -8.70 -2.95
N ALA A 164 -5.91 -8.02 -3.66
CA ALA A 164 -4.81 -8.68 -4.35
C ALA A 164 -3.67 -9.12 -3.41
N GLY A 165 -3.75 -8.77 -2.11
CA GLY A 165 -2.73 -9.03 -1.11
C GLY A 165 -3.09 -10.16 -0.14
N LYS A 166 -2.17 -10.46 0.80
CA LYS A 166 -2.40 -11.45 1.89
C LYS A 166 -3.63 -11.16 2.76
N ARG A 167 -4.06 -9.89 2.82
CA ARG A 167 -5.30 -9.51 3.51
C ARG A 167 -6.54 -9.94 2.74
N GLY A 168 -6.49 -9.87 1.41
CA GLY A 168 -7.47 -10.45 0.52
C GLY A 168 -7.51 -11.97 0.64
N ASP A 169 -6.35 -12.63 0.68
CA ASP A 169 -6.26 -14.09 0.88
C ASP A 169 -6.98 -14.52 2.17
N LEU A 170 -6.67 -13.84 3.28
CA LEU A 170 -7.28 -14.12 4.59
C LEU A 170 -8.80 -13.91 4.57
N LEU A 171 -9.26 -12.83 3.94
CA LEU A 171 -10.68 -12.54 3.83
C LEU A 171 -11.38 -13.54 2.89
N SER A 172 -10.75 -13.94 1.79
CA SER A 172 -11.31 -14.91 0.85
C SER A 172 -11.58 -16.25 1.53
N LEU A 173 -10.64 -16.75 2.35
CA LEU A 173 -10.83 -17.94 3.18
C LEU A 173 -11.94 -17.74 4.23
N ALA A 174 -11.98 -16.58 4.87
CA ALA A 174 -13.06 -16.24 5.82
C ALA A 174 -14.44 -16.21 5.15
N LEU A 175 -14.56 -15.69 3.92
CA LEU A 175 -15.81 -15.65 3.16
C LEU A 175 -16.26 -17.05 2.74
N ALA A 176 -15.33 -17.93 2.35
CA ALA A 176 -15.63 -19.34 2.07
C ALA A 176 -16.21 -20.04 3.31
N ARG A 177 -15.59 -19.85 4.49
CA ARG A 177 -16.08 -20.36 5.77
C ARG A 177 -17.45 -19.80 6.15
N LEU A 178 -17.67 -18.50 5.98
CA LEU A 178 -18.97 -17.89 6.27
C LEU A 178 -20.08 -18.43 5.36
N GLN A 179 -19.78 -18.67 4.08
CA GLN A 179 -20.74 -19.23 3.14
C GLN A 179 -21.12 -20.68 3.47
N SER A 180 -20.21 -21.47 4.04
CA SER A 180 -20.53 -22.84 4.45
C SER A 180 -21.50 -22.88 5.64
N TRP A 181 -21.47 -21.88 6.52
CA TRP A 181 -22.42 -21.74 7.63
C TRP A 181 -23.72 -21.01 7.26
N ALA A 182 -23.65 -20.07 6.33
CA ALA A 182 -24.79 -19.32 5.81
C ALA A 182 -24.81 -19.39 4.27
N PRO A 183 -25.37 -20.47 3.67
CA PRO A 183 -25.36 -20.66 2.22
C PRO A 183 -26.04 -19.55 1.41
N GLY A 184 -27.04 -18.87 2.02
CA GLY A 184 -27.72 -17.71 1.42
C GLY A 184 -27.01 -16.37 1.60
N LEU A 185 -25.81 -16.36 2.21
CA LEU A 185 -25.04 -15.14 2.46
C LEU A 185 -24.76 -14.38 1.16
N GLN A 186 -25.04 -13.08 1.16
CA GLN A 186 -24.72 -12.18 0.06
C GLN A 186 -23.39 -11.46 0.32
N ARG A 187 -22.45 -11.60 -0.61
CA ARG A 187 -21.16 -10.91 -0.60
C ARG A 187 -21.27 -9.63 -1.43
N VAL A 188 -20.95 -8.50 -0.82
CA VAL A 188 -20.97 -7.18 -1.45
C VAL A 188 -19.60 -6.56 -1.33
N ALA A 189 -19.02 -6.10 -2.44
CA ALA A 189 -17.79 -5.35 -2.45
C ALA A 189 -18.02 -3.93 -2.98
N LEU A 190 -17.35 -2.95 -2.37
CA LEU A 190 -17.41 -1.54 -2.75
C LEU A 190 -16.02 -1.07 -3.16
N SER A 191 -15.93 -0.36 -4.28
CA SER A 191 -14.68 0.22 -4.75
C SER A 191 -14.90 1.58 -5.42
N ALA A 192 -13.94 2.49 -5.25
CA ALA A 192 -13.87 3.73 -6.03
C ALA A 192 -13.54 3.48 -7.50
N THR A 193 -12.47 2.72 -7.71
CA THR A 193 -11.82 2.56 -8.99
C THR A 193 -11.26 1.17 -9.06
N VAL A 194 -11.59 0.44 -10.12
CA VAL A 194 -10.95 -0.82 -10.49
C VAL A 194 -10.64 -0.75 -11.99
N ALA A 195 -9.47 -1.25 -12.38
CA ALA A 195 -9.08 -1.39 -13.79
C ALA A 195 -9.84 -2.57 -14.42
N GLU A 196 -9.78 -3.73 -13.78
CA GLU A 196 -10.43 -4.97 -14.20
C GLU A 196 -11.51 -5.40 -13.18
N PRO A 197 -12.78 -4.96 -13.32
CA PRO A 197 -13.85 -5.33 -12.39
C PRO A 197 -14.07 -6.84 -12.27
N ASP A 198 -13.85 -7.59 -13.35
CA ASP A 198 -14.11 -9.02 -13.38
C ASP A 198 -13.18 -9.81 -12.46
N ASP A 199 -11.93 -9.37 -12.26
CA ASP A 199 -11.03 -10.01 -11.30
C ASP A 199 -11.56 -9.90 -9.86
N PHE A 200 -12.09 -8.73 -9.50
CA PHE A 200 -12.75 -8.54 -8.21
C PHE A 200 -14.04 -9.35 -8.08
N ARG A 201 -14.79 -9.52 -9.19
CA ARG A 201 -15.99 -10.37 -9.22
C ARG A 201 -15.61 -11.85 -9.02
N ARG A 202 -14.57 -12.35 -9.67
CA ARG A 202 -14.05 -13.71 -9.45
C ARG A 202 -13.60 -13.90 -8.01
N TRP A 203 -12.85 -12.95 -7.47
CA TRP A 203 -12.40 -12.99 -6.08
C TRP A 203 -13.57 -13.01 -5.09
N LEU A 204 -14.65 -12.25 -5.35
CA LEU A 204 -15.82 -12.18 -4.49
C LEU A 204 -16.71 -13.43 -4.59
N ALA A 205 -16.85 -14.00 -5.79
CA ALA A 205 -17.75 -15.11 -6.08
C ALA A 205 -17.40 -16.38 -5.30
N PRO A 206 -18.37 -17.08 -4.69
CA PRO A 206 -18.19 -18.47 -4.31
C PRO A 206 -17.87 -19.29 -5.58
N GLY A 207 -16.76 -20.00 -5.60
CA GLY A 207 -16.34 -20.81 -6.76
C GLY A 207 -15.63 -20.04 -7.89
N GLY A 208 -15.46 -18.72 -7.77
CA GLY A 208 -14.59 -17.95 -8.67
C GLY A 208 -15.20 -17.50 -10.01
N GLU A 209 -16.51 -17.66 -10.20
CA GLU A 209 -17.18 -17.25 -11.44
C GLU A 209 -17.62 -15.77 -11.40
N ALA A 210 -17.03 -14.92 -12.24
CA ALA A 210 -17.38 -13.49 -12.30
C ALA A 210 -18.88 -13.24 -12.55
N GLY A 211 -19.51 -14.08 -13.39
CA GLY A 211 -20.93 -14.00 -13.73
C GLY A 211 -21.89 -14.16 -12.54
N ALA A 212 -21.44 -14.81 -11.46
CA ALA A 212 -22.23 -14.98 -10.24
C ALA A 212 -22.32 -13.69 -9.37
N VAL A 213 -21.57 -12.65 -9.73
CA VAL A 213 -21.56 -11.36 -9.03
C VAL A 213 -22.08 -10.27 -9.97
N THR A 214 -23.12 -9.55 -9.56
CA THR A 214 -23.66 -8.43 -10.33
C THR A 214 -22.72 -7.22 -10.25
N LEU A 215 -22.26 -6.72 -11.40
CA LEU A 215 -21.55 -5.45 -11.49
C LEU A 215 -22.56 -4.30 -11.45
N VAL A 216 -22.42 -3.41 -10.49
CA VAL A 216 -23.21 -2.19 -10.37
C VAL A 216 -22.29 -0.99 -10.57
N GLU A 217 -22.61 -0.17 -11.56
CA GLU A 217 -21.84 1.03 -11.86
C GLU A 217 -22.53 2.28 -11.29
N GLY A 218 -21.72 3.08 -10.59
CA GLY A 218 -22.10 4.39 -10.07
C GLY A 218 -22.58 5.34 -11.16
N GLU A 219 -23.33 6.35 -10.75
CA GLU A 219 -23.52 7.53 -11.59
C GLU A 219 -22.18 8.26 -11.79
N PRO A 220 -21.90 8.81 -12.98
CA PRO A 220 -20.69 9.60 -13.21
C PRO A 220 -20.73 10.89 -12.37
N GLY A 221 -19.61 11.26 -11.76
CA GLY A 221 -19.47 12.52 -11.05
C GLY A 221 -19.06 13.68 -11.94
N ALA A 222 -18.94 14.86 -11.32
CA ALA A 222 -18.35 16.02 -11.97
C ALA A 222 -16.86 15.74 -12.30
N PRO A 223 -16.39 16.06 -13.52
CA PRO A 223 -15.00 15.84 -13.87
C PRO A 223 -14.07 16.65 -12.95
N PRO A 224 -12.97 16.06 -12.44
CA PRO A 224 -12.07 16.76 -11.55
C PRO A 224 -11.33 17.89 -12.28
N ARG A 225 -11.08 19.00 -11.56
CA ARG A 225 -10.21 20.08 -12.04
C ARG A 225 -8.80 19.81 -11.58
N LEU A 226 -7.94 19.43 -12.52
CA LEU A 226 -6.57 19.02 -12.25
C LEU A 226 -5.61 19.95 -12.96
N GLU A 227 -4.64 20.48 -12.20
CA GLU A 227 -3.63 21.41 -12.71
C GLU A 227 -2.23 20.98 -12.27
N ILE A 228 -1.22 21.32 -13.07
CA ILE A 228 0.19 21.23 -12.65
C ILE A 228 0.61 22.63 -12.22
N LEU A 229 1.14 22.75 -11.00
CA LEU A 229 1.75 24.00 -10.57
C LEU A 229 3.04 24.23 -11.37
N LEU A 230 3.13 25.39 -12.00
CA LEU A 230 4.33 25.83 -12.69
C LEU A 230 5.10 26.85 -11.85
N PRO A 231 6.44 26.84 -11.87
CA PRO A 231 7.23 27.90 -11.23
C PRO A 231 6.88 29.29 -11.79
N GLN A 232 6.72 30.29 -10.92
CA GLN A 232 6.50 31.67 -11.33
C GLN A 232 7.87 32.35 -11.50
N GLU A 233 8.14 32.87 -12.69
CA GLU A 233 9.42 33.55 -13.01
C GLU A 233 10.68 32.67 -12.84
N GLU A 234 10.50 31.36 -12.65
CA GLU A 234 11.54 30.35 -12.45
C GLU A 234 11.40 29.20 -13.47
N ARG A 235 12.38 28.29 -13.52
CA ARG A 235 12.37 27.10 -14.40
C ARG A 235 11.95 25.85 -13.63
N VAL A 236 11.40 24.86 -14.35
CA VAL A 236 11.14 23.54 -13.76
C VAL A 236 12.50 22.91 -13.38
N PRO A 237 12.68 22.50 -12.11
CA PRO A 237 13.97 22.00 -11.65
C PRO A 237 14.50 20.78 -12.41
N TRP A 238 15.81 20.67 -12.48
CA TRP A 238 16.50 19.53 -13.08
C TRP A 238 16.50 18.29 -12.17
N GLY A 239 16.54 18.49 -10.86
CA GLY A 239 16.66 17.42 -9.87
C GLY A 239 15.97 17.77 -8.56
N GLY A 240 15.96 16.82 -7.63
CA GLY A 240 15.20 16.93 -6.38
C GLY A 240 13.79 16.35 -6.49
N HIS A 241 13.23 15.98 -5.34
CA HIS A 241 11.89 15.39 -5.25
C HIS A 241 10.99 16.15 -4.28
N ALA A 242 11.53 17.08 -3.47
CA ALA A 242 10.73 17.78 -2.48
C ALA A 242 9.89 18.92 -3.09
N ALA A 243 10.27 19.42 -4.26
CA ALA A 243 9.64 20.58 -4.90
C ALA A 243 9.61 21.82 -3.97
N THR A 244 10.73 22.11 -3.31
CA THR A 244 10.85 23.22 -2.34
C THR A 244 10.54 24.59 -2.95
N TRP A 245 10.85 24.78 -4.24
CA TRP A 245 10.50 25.95 -5.05
C TRP A 245 9.01 26.32 -4.97
N ALA A 246 8.14 25.32 -4.76
CA ALA A 246 6.70 25.53 -4.74
C ALA A 246 6.16 26.01 -3.39
N VAL A 247 6.95 25.97 -2.31
CA VAL A 247 6.45 26.28 -0.95
C VAL A 247 5.80 27.66 -0.86
N PRO A 248 6.38 28.76 -1.41
CA PRO A 248 5.73 30.07 -1.38
C PRO A 248 4.38 30.08 -2.11
N GLN A 249 4.31 29.43 -3.28
CA GLN A 249 3.09 29.34 -4.08
C GLN A 249 2.04 28.45 -3.41
N LEU A 250 2.46 27.33 -2.81
CA LEU A 250 1.62 26.43 -2.04
C LEU A 250 1.01 27.13 -0.83
N TYR A 251 1.78 27.99 -0.15
CA TYR A 251 1.25 28.80 0.94
C TYR A 251 0.12 29.73 0.49
N GLN A 252 0.25 30.35 -0.68
CA GLN A 252 -0.83 31.17 -1.27
C GLN A 252 -2.07 30.32 -1.61
N GLN A 253 -1.89 29.10 -2.13
CA GLN A 253 -3.00 28.18 -2.36
C GLN A 253 -3.71 27.81 -1.07
N ILE A 254 -2.98 27.51 0.01
CA ILE A 254 -3.55 27.24 1.35
C ILE A 254 -4.33 28.46 1.89
N ARG A 255 -3.86 29.67 1.61
CA ARG A 255 -4.54 30.91 1.99
C ARG A 255 -5.83 31.13 1.20
N ALA A 256 -5.86 30.77 -0.08
CA ALA A 256 -7.02 30.92 -0.96
C ALA A 256 -8.15 29.91 -0.66
N HIS A 257 -7.84 28.75 -0.10
CA HIS A 257 -8.79 27.65 0.14
C HIS A 257 -9.11 27.43 1.62
N ARG A 258 -10.35 27.08 1.98
CA ARG A 258 -10.76 26.86 3.38
C ARG A 258 -9.97 25.74 4.04
N THR A 259 -9.83 24.61 3.35
CA THR A 259 -9.09 23.44 3.84
C THR A 259 -8.36 22.76 2.68
N THR A 260 -7.04 22.59 2.83
CA THR A 260 -6.15 21.96 1.83
C THR A 260 -5.51 20.68 2.39
N LEU A 261 -5.54 19.58 1.63
CA LEU A 261 -4.73 18.39 1.93
C LEU A 261 -3.47 18.38 1.09
N VAL A 262 -2.29 18.28 1.72
CA VAL A 262 -1.00 18.22 1.03
C VAL A 262 -0.42 16.82 1.17
N PHE A 263 -0.59 15.99 0.13
CA PHE A 263 -0.06 14.63 0.09
C PHE A 263 1.42 14.62 -0.29
N THR A 264 2.19 13.80 0.43
CA THR A 264 3.59 13.52 0.13
C THR A 264 3.83 12.00 0.07
N ASN A 265 4.80 11.59 -0.76
CA ASN A 265 5.07 10.16 -0.97
C ASN A 265 5.84 9.49 0.17
N THR A 266 6.50 10.26 1.04
CA THR A 266 7.30 9.73 2.14
C THR A 266 7.05 10.49 3.45
N ARG A 267 7.25 9.81 4.58
CA ARG A 267 7.12 10.43 5.91
C ARG A 267 8.15 11.55 6.11
N PHE A 268 9.36 11.36 5.59
CA PHE A 268 10.39 12.39 5.55
C PHE A 268 9.85 13.65 4.86
N LEU A 269 9.29 13.48 3.66
CA LEU A 269 8.84 14.62 2.86
C LEU A 269 7.66 15.34 3.52
N ALA A 270 6.77 14.60 4.20
CA ALA A 270 5.71 15.22 5.01
C ALA A 270 6.28 16.14 6.10
N GLU A 271 7.26 15.67 6.88
CA GLU A 271 7.91 16.47 7.94
C GLU A 271 8.68 17.66 7.35
N TYR A 272 9.38 17.45 6.23
CA TYR A 272 10.16 18.51 5.58
C TYR A 272 9.28 19.63 4.99
N ILE A 273 8.24 19.28 4.24
CA ILE A 273 7.29 20.26 3.69
C ILE A 273 6.50 20.95 4.80
N PHE A 274 6.10 20.23 5.84
CA PHE A 274 5.46 20.85 6.99
C PHE A 274 6.35 21.91 7.63
N GLN A 275 7.65 21.65 7.77
CA GLN A 275 8.60 22.62 8.32
C GLN A 275 8.75 23.85 7.43
N LEU A 276 8.92 23.67 6.12
CA LEU A 276 9.06 24.80 5.19
C LEU A 276 7.79 25.66 5.16
N LEU A 277 6.61 25.03 5.20
CA LEU A 277 5.34 25.74 5.33
C LEU A 277 5.22 26.44 6.68
N TRP A 278 5.71 25.84 7.76
CA TRP A 278 5.70 26.43 9.10
C TRP A 278 6.57 27.68 9.17
N ASP A 279 7.77 27.62 8.59
CA ASP A 279 8.71 28.73 8.54
C ASP A 279 8.19 29.88 7.66
N ALA A 280 7.46 29.57 6.59
CA ALA A 280 6.78 30.54 5.73
C ALA A 280 5.43 31.06 6.29
N ASN A 281 4.96 30.55 7.43
CA ASN A 281 3.60 30.79 7.91
C ASN A 281 3.40 32.13 8.65
N ASP A 282 3.59 33.24 7.95
CA ASP A 282 3.45 34.59 8.51
C ASP A 282 2.04 34.86 9.09
N ASP A 283 0.99 34.35 8.44
CA ASP A 283 -0.41 34.52 8.85
C ASP A 283 -0.82 33.59 10.02
N LYS A 284 0.09 32.72 10.50
CA LYS A 284 -0.16 31.73 11.57
C LYS A 284 -1.37 30.84 11.28
N LEU A 285 -1.53 30.43 10.02
CA LEU A 285 -2.57 29.51 9.61
C LEU A 285 -2.43 28.18 10.38
N PRO A 286 -3.54 27.57 10.84
CA PRO A 286 -3.50 26.28 11.50
C PRO A 286 -3.17 25.18 10.48
N ILE A 287 -1.89 24.83 10.39
CA ILE A 287 -1.35 23.76 9.56
C ILE A 287 -1.00 22.58 10.46
N GLY A 288 -1.45 21.37 10.09
CA GLY A 288 -1.13 20.13 10.79
C GLY A 288 -0.28 19.16 9.97
N ILE A 289 0.20 18.10 10.62
CA ILE A 289 0.89 16.98 9.97
C ILE A 289 0.26 15.63 10.39
N HIS A 290 0.18 14.68 9.46
CA HIS A 290 -0.35 13.34 9.72
C HIS A 290 0.41 12.21 8.98
N HIS A 291 1.04 11.32 9.75
CA HIS A 291 1.62 10.06 9.25
C HIS A 291 1.71 9.00 10.35
N GLY A 292 1.94 7.73 9.95
CA GLY A 292 1.90 6.57 10.85
C GLY A 292 2.92 6.55 12.00
N SER A 293 4.03 7.28 11.89
CA SER A 293 5.06 7.36 12.94
C SER A 293 4.69 8.26 14.13
N LEU A 294 3.66 9.10 13.98
CA LEU A 294 3.18 9.97 15.05
C LEU A 294 2.49 9.18 16.16
N SER A 295 2.55 9.70 17.38
CA SER A 295 1.87 9.11 18.54
C SER A 295 0.35 9.02 18.31
N LYS A 296 -0.31 8.04 18.94
CA LYS A 296 -1.78 7.89 18.84
C LYS A 296 -2.51 9.16 19.31
N GLU A 297 -1.97 9.83 20.32
CA GLU A 297 -2.53 11.07 20.86
C GLU A 297 -2.38 12.23 19.88
N ALA A 298 -1.21 12.40 19.28
CA ALA A 298 -0.97 13.44 18.27
C ALA A 298 -1.88 13.25 17.05
N ARG A 299 -2.01 12.01 16.54
CA ARG A 299 -2.94 11.71 15.43
C ARG A 299 -4.37 12.05 15.80
N ARG A 300 -4.89 11.54 16.92
CA ARG A 300 -6.26 11.84 17.38
C ARG A 300 -6.53 13.33 17.53
N LYS A 301 -5.55 14.11 18.00
CA LYS A 301 -5.68 15.56 18.13
C LYS A 301 -5.86 16.23 16.76
N VAL A 302 -5.02 15.88 15.80
CA VAL A 302 -5.09 16.40 14.42
C VAL A 302 -6.37 15.94 13.72
N GLU A 303 -6.72 14.65 13.82
CA GLU A 303 -7.97 14.08 13.29
C GLU A 303 -9.20 14.80 13.86
N ALA A 304 -9.22 15.08 15.16
CA ALA A 304 -10.33 15.79 15.79
C ALA A 304 -10.40 17.27 15.38
N ALA A 305 -9.25 17.95 15.20
CA ALA A 305 -9.21 19.32 14.69
C ALA A 305 -9.69 19.41 13.24
N MET A 306 -9.29 18.44 12.40
CA MET A 306 -9.77 18.29 11.03
C MET A 306 -11.29 18.11 11.00
N ALA A 307 -11.84 17.19 11.81
CA ALA A 307 -13.27 16.92 11.87
C ALA A 307 -14.12 18.12 12.35
N ARG A 308 -13.52 19.05 13.12
CA ARG A 308 -14.15 20.31 13.53
C ARG A 308 -13.98 21.45 12.53
N GLY A 309 -13.24 21.23 11.42
CA GLY A 309 -12.94 22.25 10.42
C GLY A 309 -12.01 23.36 10.93
N GLU A 310 -11.15 23.06 11.90
CA GLU A 310 -10.23 24.02 12.52
C GLU A 310 -8.90 24.17 11.77
N LEU A 311 -8.60 23.28 10.81
CA LEU A 311 -7.34 23.26 10.07
C LEU A 311 -7.50 23.92 8.69
N ARG A 312 -6.50 24.73 8.32
CA ARG A 312 -6.36 25.32 6.99
C ARG A 312 -5.61 24.40 6.04
N ALA A 313 -4.63 23.67 6.56
CA ALA A 313 -3.96 22.63 5.79
C ALA A 313 -3.54 21.45 6.65
N LEU A 314 -3.42 20.29 6.00
CA LEU A 314 -2.87 19.09 6.61
C LEU A 314 -1.88 18.44 5.65
N VAL A 315 -0.61 18.38 6.07
CA VAL A 315 0.45 17.68 5.34
C VAL A 315 0.42 16.20 5.75
N CYS A 316 0.26 15.30 4.78
CA CYS A 316 0.02 13.90 5.08
C CYS A 316 0.69 12.95 4.08
N THR A 317 0.90 11.70 4.52
CA THR A 317 1.26 10.59 3.62
C THR A 317 0.01 9.79 3.25
N ALA A 318 0.20 8.68 2.53
CA ALA A 318 -0.85 7.70 2.20
C ALA A 318 -1.70 7.18 3.39
N SER A 319 -1.31 7.51 4.62
CA SER A 319 -2.14 7.35 5.82
C SER A 319 -3.57 7.91 5.71
N LEU A 320 -3.80 8.89 4.81
CA LEU A 320 -5.12 9.49 4.55
C LEU A 320 -5.66 9.18 3.14
N ASP A 321 -5.02 8.30 2.36
CA ASP A 321 -5.48 7.95 1.00
C ASP A 321 -6.87 7.27 1.02
N LEU A 322 -7.22 6.59 2.12
CA LEU A 322 -8.36 5.67 2.18
C LEU A 322 -9.44 6.05 3.21
N GLY A 323 -10.69 5.97 2.73
CA GLY A 323 -11.93 5.76 3.49
C GLY A 323 -12.48 6.88 4.36
N VAL A 324 -11.67 7.65 5.09
CA VAL A 324 -12.23 8.53 6.13
C VAL A 324 -12.84 9.79 5.51
N ASP A 325 -14.08 10.11 5.89
CA ASP A 325 -14.75 11.36 5.52
C ASP A 325 -14.25 12.50 6.44
N TRP A 326 -13.41 13.37 5.91
CA TRP A 326 -12.78 14.48 6.64
C TRP A 326 -13.54 15.81 6.51
N GLY A 327 -14.72 15.82 5.88
CA GLY A 327 -15.49 17.03 5.60
C GLY A 327 -15.17 17.67 4.25
N ASP A 328 -15.66 18.90 4.04
CA ASP A 328 -15.49 19.67 2.79
C ASP A 328 -14.02 20.14 2.65
N ILE A 329 -13.19 19.32 2.01
CA ILE A 329 -11.83 19.69 1.57
C ILE A 329 -11.95 20.40 0.22
N ASP A 330 -11.38 21.59 0.07
CA ASP A 330 -11.51 22.34 -1.19
C ASP A 330 -10.44 21.94 -2.20
N LEU A 331 -9.21 21.73 -1.73
CA LEU A 331 -8.04 21.49 -2.57
C LEU A 331 -7.22 20.30 -2.07
N VAL A 332 -6.82 19.44 -3.01
CA VAL A 332 -5.82 18.39 -2.79
C VAL A 332 -4.53 18.75 -3.54
N VAL A 333 -3.42 18.80 -2.85
CA VAL A 333 -2.09 19.03 -3.42
C VAL A 333 -1.30 17.73 -3.37
N GLN A 334 -0.70 17.34 -4.49
CA GLN A 334 0.21 16.20 -4.57
C GLN A 334 1.64 16.72 -4.75
N MET A 335 2.46 16.59 -3.71
CA MET A 335 3.88 16.94 -3.75
C MET A 335 4.69 15.82 -4.39
N GLY A 336 5.45 16.18 -5.42
CA GLY A 336 6.16 15.26 -6.29
C GLY A 336 5.22 14.43 -7.16
N ALA A 337 5.79 13.52 -7.93
CA ALA A 337 5.05 12.68 -8.87
C ALA A 337 3.97 11.79 -8.19
N PRO A 338 2.81 11.55 -8.83
CA PRO A 338 1.70 10.78 -8.25
C PRO A 338 1.97 9.26 -8.18
N LYS A 339 2.92 8.74 -8.97
CA LYS A 339 3.31 7.33 -9.09
C LYS A 339 2.24 6.37 -9.65
N GLY A 340 1.00 6.84 -9.79
CA GLY A 340 -0.08 6.09 -10.45
C GLY A 340 -1.40 6.88 -10.54
N SER A 341 -2.16 6.63 -11.60
CA SER A 341 -3.42 7.31 -11.93
C SER A 341 -4.54 6.98 -10.93
N SER A 342 -4.71 5.70 -10.57
CA SER A 342 -5.72 5.26 -9.60
C SER A 342 -5.51 5.86 -8.22
N ARG A 343 -4.26 5.96 -7.78
CA ARG A 343 -3.92 6.57 -6.49
C ARG A 343 -4.19 8.08 -6.50
N LEU A 344 -3.83 8.75 -7.59
CA LEU A 344 -4.14 10.15 -7.78
C LEU A 344 -5.65 10.39 -7.67
N LEU A 345 -6.48 9.59 -8.36
CA LEU A 345 -7.94 9.65 -8.25
C LEU A 345 -8.46 9.42 -6.82
N GLN A 346 -7.87 8.48 -6.07
CA GLN A 346 -8.25 8.25 -4.68
C GLN A 346 -7.94 9.45 -3.77
N ARG A 347 -6.80 10.12 -4.00
CA ARG A 347 -6.40 11.33 -3.27
C ARG A 347 -7.29 12.52 -3.63
N ILE A 348 -7.50 12.76 -4.93
CA ILE A 348 -8.37 13.84 -5.44
C ILE A 348 -9.80 13.66 -4.94
N GLY A 349 -10.27 12.41 -4.88
CA GLY A 349 -11.60 12.07 -4.39
C GLY A 349 -11.88 12.48 -2.94
N ARG A 350 -10.87 12.99 -2.21
CA ARG A 350 -11.01 13.63 -0.91
C ARG A 350 -11.45 15.09 -1.00
N ALA A 351 -11.10 15.81 -2.08
CA ALA A 351 -11.58 17.17 -2.33
C ALA A 351 -13.04 17.13 -2.78
N ASN A 352 -13.86 18.02 -2.21
CA ASN A 352 -15.29 18.18 -2.48
C ASN A 352 -15.99 16.83 -2.58
N HIS A 353 -16.16 16.13 -1.44
CA HIS A 353 -16.71 14.77 -1.32
C HIS A 353 -18.22 14.68 -1.64
N ARG A 354 -18.64 15.32 -2.74
CA ARG A 354 -19.99 15.40 -3.31
C ARG A 354 -19.88 15.04 -4.78
N LEU A 355 -20.70 14.10 -5.23
CA LEU A 355 -20.69 13.61 -6.61
C LEU A 355 -20.90 14.74 -7.66
N ASP A 356 -21.69 15.76 -7.31
CA ASP A 356 -22.09 16.81 -8.25
C ASP A 356 -21.18 18.06 -8.22
N ALA A 357 -20.08 18.03 -7.44
CA ALA A 357 -19.11 19.12 -7.36
C ALA A 357 -17.72 18.65 -7.81
N PRO A 358 -16.99 19.43 -8.63
CA PRO A 358 -15.67 19.02 -9.07
C PRO A 358 -14.67 19.07 -7.91
N SER A 359 -13.94 17.97 -7.73
CA SER A 359 -12.73 17.94 -6.90
C SER A 359 -11.63 18.77 -7.55
N GLU A 360 -10.97 19.64 -6.78
CA GLU A 360 -9.81 20.40 -7.25
C GLU A 360 -8.52 19.76 -6.76
N ALA A 361 -7.55 19.61 -7.66
CA ALA A 361 -6.22 19.18 -7.27
C ALA A 361 -5.09 19.80 -8.07
N LEU A 362 -3.96 19.94 -7.39
CA LEU A 362 -2.75 20.55 -7.88
C LEU A 362 -1.59 19.56 -7.76
N LEU A 363 -0.95 19.25 -8.88
CA LEU A 363 0.27 18.43 -8.94
C LEU A 363 1.50 19.34 -8.89
N VAL A 364 2.44 19.04 -8.00
CA VAL A 364 3.64 19.87 -7.78
C VAL A 364 4.88 19.04 -8.08
N PRO A 365 5.39 19.05 -9.33
CA PRO A 365 6.52 18.21 -9.72
C PRO A 365 7.83 18.70 -9.08
N GLY A 366 8.65 17.77 -8.59
CA GLY A 366 9.97 18.07 -8.05
C GLY A 366 11.03 18.33 -9.11
N ASN A 367 10.86 17.76 -10.31
CA ASN A 367 11.79 17.91 -11.43
C ASN A 367 11.10 17.69 -12.78
N ARG A 368 11.85 17.87 -13.88
CA ARG A 368 11.35 17.73 -15.26
C ARG A 368 10.78 16.36 -15.62
N PHE A 369 11.36 15.26 -15.12
CA PHE A 369 10.74 13.94 -15.33
C PHE A 369 9.43 13.80 -14.55
N GLU A 370 9.36 14.32 -13.33
CA GLU A 370 8.10 14.34 -12.57
C GLU A 370 7.03 15.24 -13.21
N PHE A 371 7.42 16.28 -13.94
CA PHE A 371 6.49 17.08 -14.76
C PHE A 371 5.88 16.22 -15.89
N LEU A 372 6.69 15.44 -16.59
CA LEU A 372 6.18 14.49 -17.58
C LEU A 372 5.30 13.42 -16.94
N GLU A 373 5.68 12.91 -15.76
CA GLU A 373 4.87 11.94 -15.01
C GLU A 373 3.53 12.54 -14.58
N ALA A 374 3.51 13.79 -14.09
CA ALA A 374 2.30 14.53 -13.73
C ALA A 374 1.39 14.75 -14.96
N THR A 375 1.98 15.12 -16.10
CA THR A 375 1.26 15.27 -17.38
C THR A 375 0.65 13.95 -17.84
N ALA A 376 1.43 12.86 -17.78
CA ALA A 376 0.95 11.52 -18.14
C ALA A 376 -0.19 11.07 -17.21
N ALA A 377 -0.15 11.42 -15.92
CA ALA A 377 -1.21 11.11 -14.97
C ALA A 377 -2.50 11.90 -15.26
N LEU A 378 -2.39 13.19 -15.61
CA LEU A 378 -3.50 14.02 -16.06
C LEU A 378 -4.20 13.44 -17.29
N GLU A 379 -3.42 13.06 -18.30
CA GLU A 379 -3.96 12.43 -19.51
C GLU A 379 -4.61 11.07 -19.23
N ALA A 380 -4.00 10.26 -18.35
CA ALA A 380 -4.56 8.97 -17.96
C ALA A 380 -5.91 9.14 -17.25
N VAL A 381 -6.02 10.12 -16.34
CA VAL A 381 -7.28 10.45 -15.67
C VAL A 381 -8.33 10.95 -16.66
N ALA A 382 -7.96 11.86 -17.58
CA ALA A 382 -8.86 12.37 -18.61
C ALA A 382 -9.36 11.26 -19.55
N ALA A 383 -8.53 10.26 -19.83
CA ALA A 383 -8.89 9.08 -20.63
C ALA A 383 -9.67 8.00 -19.83
N GLY A 384 -9.96 8.22 -18.55
CA GLY A 384 -10.64 7.26 -17.68
C GLY A 384 -9.82 5.99 -17.39
N GLN A 385 -8.51 6.01 -17.65
CA GLN A 385 -7.62 4.88 -17.45
C GLN A 385 -7.22 4.75 -15.99
N ARG A 386 -7.14 3.51 -15.52
CA ARG A 386 -6.90 3.17 -14.11
C ARG A 386 -5.79 2.15 -14.01
N ASP A 387 -4.90 2.36 -13.06
CA ASP A 387 -3.89 1.37 -12.68
C ASP A 387 -4.53 0.30 -11.77
N GLY A 388 -4.13 -0.96 -11.93
CA GLY A 388 -4.57 -2.09 -11.11
C GLY A 388 -3.42 -3.02 -10.74
N GLU A 389 -3.54 -3.70 -9.59
CA GLU A 389 -2.66 -4.81 -9.23
C GLU A 389 -3.30 -6.12 -9.71
N ALA A 390 -2.50 -6.98 -10.35
CA ALA A 390 -2.97 -8.32 -10.73
C ALA A 390 -3.21 -9.18 -9.48
N PHE A 391 -4.30 -9.95 -9.50
CA PHE A 391 -4.51 -10.97 -8.48
C PHE A 391 -3.46 -12.08 -8.61
N ARG A 392 -3.06 -12.63 -7.47
CA ARG A 392 -2.11 -13.73 -7.37
C ARG A 392 -2.76 -14.95 -6.72
N PRO A 393 -2.17 -16.15 -6.91
CA PRO A 393 -2.47 -17.29 -6.06
C PRO A 393 -2.29 -16.94 -4.57
N GLY A 394 -3.23 -17.39 -3.75
CA GLY A 394 -3.26 -17.13 -2.31
C GLY A 394 -2.07 -17.74 -1.59
N ALA A 395 -1.54 -17.03 -0.58
CA ALA A 395 -0.29 -17.42 0.07
C ALA A 395 -0.45 -18.62 1.02
N LEU A 396 0.53 -19.55 1.01
CA LEU A 396 0.51 -20.79 1.79
C LEU A 396 0.63 -20.56 3.31
N ASP A 397 1.35 -19.53 3.74
CA ASP A 397 1.46 -19.16 5.15
C ASP A 397 0.15 -18.64 5.73
N VAL A 398 -0.63 -17.89 4.93
CA VAL A 398 -1.99 -17.44 5.28
C VAL A 398 -2.94 -18.62 5.36
N LEU A 399 -2.86 -19.56 4.41
CA LEU A 399 -3.65 -20.79 4.43
C LEU A 399 -3.34 -21.63 5.68
N ALA A 400 -2.07 -21.82 6.02
CA ALA A 400 -1.68 -22.54 7.22
C ALA A 400 -2.22 -21.88 8.50
N GLN A 401 -2.21 -20.55 8.56
CA GLN A 401 -2.82 -19.81 9.67
C GLN A 401 -4.34 -20.08 9.74
N HIS A 402 -5.03 -20.09 8.60
CA HIS A 402 -6.46 -20.36 8.54
C HIS A 402 -6.82 -21.80 8.96
N VAL A 403 -6.08 -22.80 8.49
CA VAL A 403 -6.26 -24.21 8.90
C VAL A 403 -6.06 -24.36 10.41
N MET A 404 -5.05 -23.69 10.97
CA MET A 404 -4.87 -23.65 12.42
C MET A 404 -6.08 -22.99 13.13
N ALA A 405 -6.63 -21.91 12.57
CA ALA A 405 -7.83 -21.26 13.11
C ALA A 405 -9.05 -22.20 13.09
N CYS A 406 -9.23 -23.00 12.02
CA CYS A 406 -10.27 -24.02 11.93
C CYS A 406 -10.11 -25.08 13.02
N ALA A 407 -8.89 -25.59 13.24
CA ALA A 407 -8.61 -26.50 14.36
C ALA A 407 -8.93 -25.87 15.72
N CYS A 408 -8.69 -24.56 15.89
CA CYS A 408 -9.01 -23.83 17.11
C CYS A 408 -10.52 -23.69 17.36
N GLN A 409 -11.31 -23.63 16.29
CA GLN A 409 -12.76 -23.59 16.34
C GLN A 409 -13.35 -24.95 16.73
N GLY A 410 -12.82 -26.03 16.14
CA GLY A 410 -13.22 -27.40 16.48
C GLY A 410 -12.54 -28.45 15.59
N PRO A 411 -12.83 -29.75 15.82
CA PRO A 411 -12.39 -30.81 14.92
C PRO A 411 -12.93 -30.61 13.50
N PHE A 412 -12.16 -30.96 12.48
CA PHE A 412 -12.56 -30.84 11.08
C PHE A 412 -12.21 -32.06 10.23
N ASP A 413 -13.05 -32.32 9.23
CA ASP A 413 -12.78 -33.29 8.19
C ASP A 413 -11.87 -32.70 7.11
N GLU A 414 -10.91 -33.50 6.64
CA GLU A 414 -9.86 -33.09 5.72
C GLU A 414 -10.41 -32.72 4.33
N ALA A 415 -11.28 -33.56 3.77
CA ALA A 415 -11.82 -33.37 2.43
C ALA A 415 -12.84 -32.21 2.41
N ALA A 416 -13.66 -32.10 3.45
CA ALA A 416 -14.62 -31.00 3.59
C ALA A 416 -13.91 -29.65 3.70
N LEU A 417 -12.84 -29.55 4.49
CA LEU A 417 -12.09 -28.30 4.62
C LEU A 417 -11.34 -27.96 3.32
N LEU A 418 -10.78 -28.94 2.60
CA LEU A 418 -10.16 -28.71 1.29
C LEU A 418 -11.17 -28.15 0.28
N ALA A 419 -12.36 -28.74 0.19
CA ALA A 419 -13.42 -28.27 -0.72
C ALA A 419 -13.86 -26.84 -0.38
N GLU A 420 -13.95 -26.50 0.92
CA GLU A 420 -14.23 -25.14 1.38
C GLU A 420 -13.11 -24.16 0.97
N VAL A 421 -11.85 -24.54 1.13
CA VAL A 421 -10.69 -23.73 0.72
C VAL A 421 -10.69 -23.50 -0.79
N GLN A 422 -10.93 -24.55 -1.59
CA GLN A 422 -10.97 -24.47 -3.05
C GLN A 422 -12.15 -23.66 -3.59
N ALA A 423 -13.21 -23.47 -2.80
CA ALA A 423 -14.33 -22.58 -3.15
C ALA A 423 -13.94 -21.08 -3.12
N SER A 424 -12.78 -20.74 -2.56
CA SER A 424 -12.16 -19.42 -2.68
C SER A 424 -11.30 -19.35 -3.94
N ALA A 425 -11.55 -18.38 -4.82
CA ALA A 425 -10.80 -18.20 -6.06
C ALA A 425 -9.27 -18.14 -5.86
N ALA A 426 -8.81 -17.53 -4.76
CA ALA A 426 -7.37 -17.43 -4.44
C ALA A 426 -6.70 -18.80 -4.20
N TYR A 427 -7.46 -19.84 -3.85
CA TYR A 427 -6.94 -21.17 -3.47
C TYR A 427 -7.52 -22.30 -4.33
N ALA A 428 -8.23 -21.98 -5.41
CA ALA A 428 -8.79 -22.97 -6.34
C ALA A 428 -7.71 -23.82 -7.03
N TRP A 429 -6.46 -23.33 -7.08
CA TRP A 429 -5.30 -24.03 -7.63
C TRP A 429 -4.74 -25.13 -6.73
N LEU A 430 -5.12 -25.16 -5.45
CA LEU A 430 -4.53 -26.05 -4.46
C LEU A 430 -4.92 -27.51 -4.73
N ASP A 431 -3.94 -28.35 -5.00
CA ASP A 431 -4.14 -29.79 -5.21
C ASP A 431 -3.95 -30.60 -3.91
N ALA A 432 -4.16 -31.93 -4.01
CA ALA A 432 -4.05 -32.82 -2.85
C ALA A 432 -2.62 -32.82 -2.26
N ALA A 433 -1.58 -32.73 -3.09
CA ALA A 433 -0.19 -32.70 -2.63
C ALA A 433 0.11 -31.40 -1.88
N GLY A 434 -0.32 -30.25 -2.42
CA GLY A 434 -0.23 -28.97 -1.75
C GLY A 434 -0.96 -28.95 -0.41
N TRP A 435 -2.17 -29.53 -0.37
CA TRP A 435 -2.96 -29.65 0.85
C TRP A 435 -2.29 -30.51 1.92
N GLU A 436 -1.74 -31.66 1.55
CA GLU A 436 -1.00 -32.53 2.46
C GLU A 436 0.19 -31.81 3.08
N ARG A 437 0.97 -31.06 2.28
CA ARG A 437 2.09 -30.25 2.77
C ARG A 437 1.64 -29.20 3.79
N VAL A 438 0.52 -28.53 3.53
CA VAL A 438 -0.07 -27.54 4.46
C VAL A 438 -0.47 -28.21 5.77
N LEU A 439 -1.17 -29.34 5.73
CA LEU A 439 -1.58 -30.07 6.93
C LEU A 439 -0.38 -30.58 7.72
N GLN A 440 0.63 -31.12 7.06
CA GLN A 440 1.86 -31.58 7.71
C GLN A 440 2.60 -30.42 8.39
N PHE A 441 2.67 -29.26 7.73
CA PHE A 441 3.21 -28.05 8.35
C PHE A 441 2.39 -27.61 9.56
N VAL A 442 1.07 -27.56 9.47
CA VAL A 442 0.21 -27.18 10.61
C VAL A 442 0.36 -28.19 11.75
N ALA A 443 0.41 -29.48 11.44
CA ALA A 443 0.53 -30.57 12.40
C ALA A 443 1.84 -30.56 13.17
N THR A 444 2.99 -30.47 12.48
CA THR A 444 4.32 -30.68 13.10
C THR A 444 5.38 -29.65 12.74
N GLY A 445 5.05 -28.65 11.93
CA GLY A 445 5.99 -27.66 11.42
C GLY A 445 6.90 -28.18 10.29
N GLY A 446 6.58 -29.31 9.65
CA GLY A 446 7.42 -29.93 8.61
C GLY A 446 8.24 -31.14 9.10
N TYR A 447 8.96 -31.79 8.20
CA TYR A 447 9.75 -33.00 8.49
C TYR A 447 10.90 -32.70 9.46
N ALA A 448 11.64 -31.61 9.23
CA ALA A 448 12.78 -31.21 10.05
C ALA A 448 12.39 -30.88 11.50
N LEU A 449 11.13 -30.51 11.73
CA LEU A 449 10.65 -30.02 13.03
C LEU A 449 9.77 -31.02 13.81
N ARG A 450 9.43 -32.17 13.20
CA ARG A 450 8.55 -33.20 13.80
C ARG A 450 9.03 -33.80 15.12
N ALA A 451 10.33 -33.75 15.36
CA ALA A 451 10.97 -34.29 16.56
C ALA A 451 10.77 -33.39 17.79
N TYR A 452 10.33 -32.14 17.61
CA TYR A 452 10.12 -31.21 18.72
C TYR A 452 8.64 -31.16 19.11
N ASP A 453 8.31 -31.60 20.31
CA ASP A 453 6.92 -31.66 20.81
C ASP A 453 6.19 -30.31 20.75
N ARG A 454 6.92 -29.19 20.87
CA ARG A 454 6.34 -27.83 20.79
C ARG A 454 5.64 -27.52 19.46
N PHE A 455 5.97 -28.23 18.38
CA PHE A 455 5.39 -28.02 17.06
C PHE A 455 4.25 -28.97 16.72
N ARG A 456 3.92 -29.94 17.61
CA ARG A 456 2.79 -30.85 17.46
C ARG A 456 1.47 -30.16 17.82
N ARG A 457 0.88 -29.42 16.87
CA ARG A 457 -0.28 -28.54 17.12
C ARG A 457 -1.63 -29.23 16.87
N ILE A 458 -1.71 -30.04 15.82
CA ILE A 458 -2.91 -30.82 15.47
C ILE A 458 -2.55 -32.28 15.24
N VAL A 459 -3.53 -33.17 15.42
CA VAL A 459 -3.40 -34.60 15.24
C VAL A 459 -4.63 -35.15 14.52
N ARG A 460 -4.40 -36.12 13.64
CA ARG A 460 -5.46 -36.89 12.97
C ARG A 460 -5.85 -38.06 13.84
N ASP A 461 -7.14 -38.21 14.13
CA ASP A 461 -7.65 -39.35 14.86
C ASP A 461 -7.89 -40.57 13.96
N ARG A 462 -8.31 -41.70 14.57
CA ARG A 462 -8.59 -42.94 13.83
C ARG A 462 -9.78 -42.84 12.89
N ALA A 463 -10.69 -41.89 13.12
CA ALA A 463 -11.83 -41.61 12.26
C ALA A 463 -11.45 -40.70 11.07
N GLY A 464 -10.18 -40.26 11.00
CA GLY A 464 -9.66 -39.42 9.93
C GLY A 464 -9.87 -37.93 10.16
N THR A 465 -10.41 -37.51 11.31
CA THR A 465 -10.69 -36.12 11.66
C THR A 465 -9.48 -35.46 12.32
N TRP A 466 -9.20 -34.20 11.97
CA TRP A 466 -8.13 -33.41 12.57
C TRP A 466 -8.63 -32.61 13.77
N ARG A 467 -7.84 -32.56 14.85
CA ARG A 467 -8.14 -31.79 16.05
C ARG A 467 -6.89 -31.27 16.73
N LEU A 468 -7.05 -30.29 17.63
CA LEU A 468 -5.95 -29.84 18.48
C LEU A 468 -5.40 -30.97 19.35
N THR A 469 -4.09 -30.99 19.52
CA THR A 469 -3.41 -31.84 20.50
C THR A 469 -3.64 -31.35 21.93
N HIS A 470 -3.68 -30.02 22.13
CA HIS A 470 -3.91 -29.37 23.42
C HIS A 470 -4.68 -28.03 23.27
N PRO A 471 -5.62 -27.68 24.18
CA PRO A 471 -6.39 -26.43 24.11
C PRO A 471 -5.54 -25.15 24.15
N GLU A 472 -4.35 -25.20 24.75
CA GLU A 472 -3.42 -24.06 24.81
C GLU A 472 -3.01 -23.55 23.43
N HIS A 473 -2.95 -24.42 22.42
CA HIS A 473 -2.66 -24.01 21.04
C HIS A 473 -3.70 -23.01 20.52
N ALA A 474 -4.94 -23.11 20.96
CA ALA A 474 -5.98 -22.15 20.59
C ALA A 474 -5.75 -20.77 21.25
N ALA A 475 -5.27 -20.74 22.49
CA ALA A 475 -4.90 -19.48 23.15
C ALA A 475 -3.67 -18.85 22.48
N ARG A 476 -2.66 -19.66 22.16
CA ARG A 476 -1.42 -19.22 21.47
C ARG A 476 -1.70 -18.69 20.07
N HIS A 477 -2.54 -19.37 19.28
CA HIS A 477 -2.98 -18.91 17.97
C HIS A 477 -3.68 -17.55 18.08
N ARG A 478 -4.67 -17.40 18.96
CA ARG A 478 -5.42 -16.14 19.14
C ARG A 478 -4.56 -14.95 19.59
N LEU A 479 -3.44 -15.20 20.27
CA LEU A 479 -2.47 -14.16 20.67
C LEU A 479 -1.56 -13.70 19.54
N ASN A 480 -1.34 -14.54 18.52
CA ASN A 480 -0.32 -14.33 17.49
C ASN A 480 -0.88 -14.21 16.07
N ALA A 481 -2.13 -14.62 15.84
CA ALA A 481 -2.78 -14.57 14.54
C ALA A 481 -2.90 -13.13 14.01
N GLY A 482 -2.78 -13.01 12.70
CA GLY A 482 -2.62 -11.77 11.97
C GLY A 482 -1.63 -11.95 10.83
N ILE A 483 -1.78 -11.08 9.84
CA ILE A 483 -0.99 -11.05 8.60
C ILE A 483 -0.13 -9.80 8.49
N ILE A 484 -0.42 -8.77 9.30
CA ILE A 484 0.38 -7.56 9.38
C ILE A 484 1.57 -7.87 10.29
N VAL A 485 2.75 -7.96 9.68
CA VAL A 485 4.02 -8.01 10.39
C VAL A 485 4.59 -6.59 10.42
N ASP A 486 4.29 -5.86 11.48
CA ASP A 486 4.82 -4.50 11.66
C ASP A 486 6.35 -4.51 11.62
N ALA A 487 6.95 -3.52 10.95
CA ALA A 487 8.35 -3.21 11.12
C ALA A 487 8.61 -2.92 12.60
N GLU A 488 9.73 -3.40 13.12
CA GLU A 488 10.10 -3.13 14.50
C GLU A 488 10.42 -1.66 14.67
N MET A 489 9.84 -1.06 15.70
CA MET A 489 9.93 0.36 15.97
C MET A 489 10.63 0.57 17.30
N LEU A 490 11.53 1.54 17.35
CA LEU A 490 12.16 2.07 18.54
C LEU A 490 11.31 3.21 19.09
N GLU A 491 11.06 3.23 20.39
CA GLU A 491 10.37 4.34 21.05
C GLU A 491 11.32 5.50 21.29
N VAL A 492 10.98 6.69 20.80
CA VAL A 492 11.79 7.90 20.99
C VAL A 492 11.26 8.67 22.19
N ARG A 493 12.08 8.82 23.23
CA ARG A 493 11.67 9.43 24.50
C ARG A 493 12.73 10.37 25.06
N PHE A 494 12.28 11.42 25.74
CA PHE A 494 13.16 12.21 26.58
C PHE A 494 13.53 11.45 27.86
N ARG A 495 14.66 11.80 28.48
CA ARG A 495 15.10 11.23 29.77
C ARG A 495 14.06 11.36 30.90
N ASN A 496 13.16 12.34 30.81
CA ASN A 496 12.04 12.52 31.75
C ASN A 496 10.85 11.58 31.49
N GLY A 497 10.94 10.67 30.53
CA GLY A 497 9.90 9.69 30.18
C GLY A 497 8.84 10.21 29.22
N ARG A 498 8.90 11.47 28.75
CA ARG A 498 7.97 11.97 27.74
C ARG A 498 8.26 11.30 26.40
N SER A 499 7.26 10.58 25.86
CA SER A 499 7.33 9.92 24.55
C SER A 499 7.02 10.89 23.42
N LEU A 500 7.86 10.89 22.38
CA LEU A 500 7.69 11.72 21.19
C LEU A 500 7.03 10.93 20.04
N GLY A 501 7.22 9.61 20.02
CA GLY A 501 6.73 8.75 18.96
C GLY A 501 7.66 7.57 18.76
N ARG A 502 7.65 7.00 17.55
CA ARG A 502 8.45 5.82 17.24
C ARG A 502 9.13 5.94 15.89
N VAL A 503 10.36 5.47 15.79
CA VAL A 503 11.14 5.37 14.54
C VAL A 503 11.41 3.92 14.20
N GLU A 504 11.62 3.58 12.93
CA GLU A 504 11.96 2.20 12.52
C GLU A 504 13.32 1.78 13.10
N GLU A 505 13.44 0.52 13.50
CA GLU A 505 14.67 -0.04 14.05
C GLU A 505 15.84 0.07 13.07
N SER A 506 15.58 -0.14 11.78
CA SER A 506 16.59 0.03 10.71
C SER A 506 17.20 1.44 10.72
N PHE A 507 16.40 2.47 10.98
CA PHE A 507 16.90 3.83 11.11
C PHE A 507 17.69 4.01 12.42
N GLY A 508 17.12 3.64 13.56
CA GLY A 508 17.84 3.83 14.83
C GLY A 508 19.11 2.97 14.97
N ALA A 509 19.21 1.86 14.24
CA ALA A 509 20.44 1.06 14.14
C ALA A 509 21.58 1.80 13.44
N THR A 510 21.27 2.83 12.64
CA THR A 510 22.29 3.69 12.01
C THR A 510 22.79 4.80 12.95
N LEU A 511 22.10 5.04 14.07
CA LEU A 511 22.39 6.16 14.98
C LEU A 511 23.33 5.77 16.13
N ALA A 512 24.29 6.63 16.42
CA ALA A 512 25.18 6.55 17.57
C ALA A 512 24.87 7.63 18.62
N PRO A 513 25.22 7.43 19.90
CA PRO A 513 25.19 8.49 20.92
C PRO A 513 25.93 9.74 20.45
N GLY A 514 25.25 10.89 20.56
CA GLY A 514 25.70 12.17 20.04
C GLY A 514 25.04 12.54 18.72
N ASP A 515 24.59 11.60 17.88
CA ASP A 515 23.98 11.93 16.60
C ASP A 515 22.71 12.76 16.75
N THR A 516 22.48 13.68 15.82
CA THR A 516 21.31 14.55 15.83
C THR A 516 20.38 14.24 14.69
N PHE A 517 19.11 14.06 15.02
CA PHE A 517 18.04 13.83 14.06
C PHE A 517 16.80 14.65 14.39
N ARG A 518 15.99 14.96 13.39
CA ARG A 518 14.77 15.76 13.56
C ARG A 518 13.53 14.87 13.51
N PHE A 519 12.64 15.01 14.48
CA PHE A 519 11.45 14.17 14.60
C PHE A 519 10.32 14.92 15.32
N ALA A 520 9.08 14.82 14.83
CA ALA A 520 7.92 15.52 15.39
C ALA A 520 8.13 17.04 15.51
N GLY A 521 8.72 17.67 14.48
CA GLY A 521 9.02 19.11 14.45
C GLY A 521 10.10 19.58 15.44
N MET A 522 10.91 18.69 16.02
CA MET A 522 11.97 19.03 16.97
C MET A 522 13.33 18.46 16.57
N ASP A 523 14.41 19.20 16.80
CA ASP A 523 15.78 18.69 16.70
C ASP A 523 16.17 17.92 17.97
N LEU A 524 16.58 16.67 17.81
CA LEU A 524 16.87 15.73 18.89
C LEU A 524 18.30 15.21 18.79
N GLU A 525 18.96 15.05 19.93
CA GLU A 525 20.28 14.42 20.05
C GLU A 525 20.15 13.09 20.77
N VAL A 526 20.74 12.03 20.20
CA VAL A 526 20.74 10.68 20.77
C VAL A 526 21.63 10.64 22.00
N GLU A 527 21.07 10.27 23.14
CA GLU A 527 21.86 10.01 24.36
C GLU A 527 22.21 8.53 24.48
N THR A 528 21.22 7.64 24.36
CA THR A 528 21.43 6.19 24.45
C THR A 528 20.39 5.42 23.63
N LEU A 529 20.78 4.23 23.14
CA LEU A 529 19.90 3.24 22.52
C LEU A 529 19.95 1.95 23.34
N ARG A 530 18.83 1.55 23.96
CA ARG A 530 18.71 0.29 24.74
C ARG A 530 17.31 -0.30 24.61
N ASP A 531 17.22 -1.63 24.46
CA ASP A 531 15.97 -2.41 24.59
C ASP A 531 14.74 -1.82 23.85
N LEU A 532 14.94 -1.39 22.61
CA LEU A 532 13.94 -0.73 21.75
C LEU A 532 13.55 0.70 22.15
N GLU A 533 14.32 1.36 23.01
CA GLU A 533 14.14 2.75 23.41
C GLU A 533 15.35 3.59 22.97
N LEU A 534 15.06 4.68 22.25
CA LEU A 534 16.01 5.72 21.86
C LEU A 534 15.79 6.92 22.78
N THR A 535 16.68 7.07 23.77
CA THR A 535 16.64 8.21 24.69
C THR A 535 17.30 9.41 24.04
N VAL A 536 16.60 10.53 24.01
CA VAL A 536 17.02 11.77 23.35
C VAL A 536 16.96 12.99 24.27
N ARG A 537 17.67 14.04 23.87
CA ARG A 537 17.52 15.41 24.41
C ARG A 537 17.30 16.41 23.28
N ALA A 538 16.83 17.62 23.60
CA ALA A 538 16.72 18.67 22.60
C ALA A 538 18.13 19.06 22.12
N ALA A 539 18.35 19.01 20.81
CA ALA A 539 19.63 19.37 20.22
C ALA A 539 19.73 20.89 20.06
N LYS A 540 20.97 21.42 20.17
CA LYS A 540 21.29 22.82 19.82
C LYS A 540 21.70 22.97 18.35
N ARG A 541 21.99 21.86 17.69
CA ARG A 541 22.39 21.79 16.27
C ARG A 541 21.26 21.15 15.46
N ALA A 542 21.10 21.59 14.22
CA ALA A 542 20.11 21.03 13.31
C ALA A 542 20.32 19.52 13.14
N GLY A 543 19.24 18.75 13.31
CA GLY A 543 19.25 17.30 13.16
C GLY A 543 18.95 16.86 11.74
N THR A 544 19.46 15.70 11.35
CA THR A 544 19.09 15.03 10.10
C THR A 544 17.68 14.44 10.19
N ILE A 545 16.80 14.66 9.22
CA ILE A 545 15.45 14.06 9.28
C ILE A 545 15.57 12.57 8.88
N PRO A 546 14.96 11.62 9.62
CA PRO A 546 15.03 10.19 9.32
C PRO A 546 14.54 9.84 7.91
N SER A 547 15.38 9.17 7.12
CA SER A 547 14.96 8.58 5.83
C SER A 547 14.53 7.13 6.03
N TYR A 548 13.30 6.81 5.65
CA TYR A 548 12.75 5.46 5.74
C TYR A 548 12.79 4.81 4.36
N MET A 549 13.69 3.84 4.17
CA MET A 549 13.88 3.12 2.90
C MET A 549 12.65 2.27 2.50
N GLY A 550 11.81 1.87 3.46
CA GLY A 550 10.77 0.86 3.26
C GLY A 550 9.45 1.32 2.62
N ALA A 551 9.32 2.58 2.17
CA ALA A 551 8.03 3.14 1.76
C ALA A 551 8.05 3.93 0.43
N ARG A 552 9.09 3.81 -0.40
CA ARG A 552 9.09 4.45 -1.73
C ARG A 552 8.22 3.65 -2.69
N LEU A 553 7.30 4.35 -3.35
CA LEU A 553 6.33 3.78 -4.27
C LEU A 553 6.89 3.89 -5.70
N PRO A 554 7.02 2.78 -6.45
CA PRO A 554 7.50 2.83 -7.83
C PRO A 554 6.45 3.46 -8.73
N ILE A 555 6.89 4.01 -9.87
CA ILE A 555 6.02 4.40 -10.98
C ILE A 555 5.26 3.17 -11.51
N SER A 556 3.96 3.32 -11.81
CA SER A 556 3.18 2.26 -12.46
C SER A 556 3.68 2.01 -13.89
N THR A 557 3.58 0.77 -14.37
CA THR A 557 4.07 0.39 -15.72
C THR A 557 3.35 1.19 -16.81
N HIS A 558 2.05 1.38 -16.64
CA HIS A 558 1.21 2.18 -17.52
C HIS A 558 1.65 3.66 -17.57
N LEU A 559 1.94 4.24 -16.41
CA LEU A 559 2.40 5.62 -16.34
C LEU A 559 3.81 5.79 -16.94
N ALA A 560 4.69 4.82 -16.72
CA ALA A 560 6.00 4.76 -17.34
C ALA A 560 5.92 4.69 -18.88
N GLU A 561 5.04 3.87 -19.43
CA GLU A 561 4.76 3.80 -20.87
C GLU A 561 4.29 5.14 -21.44
N ARG A 562 3.36 5.80 -20.74
CA ARG A 562 2.87 7.13 -21.15
C ARG A 562 3.97 8.18 -21.12
N VAL A 563 4.81 8.21 -20.07
CA VAL A 563 5.96 9.11 -20.01
C VAL A 563 6.90 8.89 -21.19
N ARG A 564 7.20 7.63 -21.55
CA ARG A 564 8.00 7.32 -22.75
C ARG A 564 7.31 7.80 -24.04
N GLY A 565 5.98 7.70 -24.12
CA GLY A 565 5.20 8.27 -25.22
C GLY A 565 5.35 9.79 -25.33
N LEU A 566 5.26 10.51 -24.20
CA LEU A 566 5.45 11.97 -24.15
C LEU A 566 6.87 12.37 -24.58
N LEU A 567 7.87 11.57 -24.23
CA LEU A 567 9.26 11.85 -24.60
C LEU A 567 9.46 11.87 -26.12
N VAL A 568 8.76 11.05 -26.89
CA VAL A 568 8.95 10.97 -28.35
C VAL A 568 7.91 11.77 -29.15
N ASP A 569 6.91 12.35 -28.50
CA ASP A 569 5.85 13.17 -29.11
C ASP A 569 6.32 14.60 -29.44
N ARG A 570 7.20 14.72 -30.43
CA ARG A 570 7.78 15.99 -30.89
C ARG A 570 6.72 17.05 -31.22
N ALA A 571 5.61 16.63 -31.82
CA ALA A 571 4.52 17.53 -32.19
C ALA A 571 3.77 18.08 -30.95
N GLY A 572 3.72 17.29 -29.87
CA GLY A 572 3.06 17.65 -28.63
C GLY A 572 3.87 18.57 -27.70
N TRP A 573 5.20 18.70 -27.86
CA TRP A 573 6.02 19.47 -26.91
C TRP A 573 5.70 20.97 -26.84
N GLY A 574 5.04 21.52 -27.86
CA GLY A 574 4.58 22.91 -27.86
C GLY A 574 3.64 23.26 -26.70
N ARG A 575 3.04 22.27 -26.03
CA ARG A 575 2.18 22.45 -24.85
C ARG A 575 2.94 22.48 -23.51
N PHE A 576 4.22 22.11 -23.50
CA PHE A 576 5.03 22.09 -22.29
C PHE A 576 5.59 23.49 -22.00
N PRO A 577 5.96 23.78 -20.73
CA PRO A 577 6.75 24.95 -20.40
C PRO A 577 8.00 25.03 -21.28
N ASP A 578 8.40 26.25 -21.67
CA ASP A 578 9.49 26.48 -22.62
C ASP A 578 10.78 25.76 -22.21
N ASP A 579 11.08 25.70 -20.92
CA ASP A 579 12.31 25.08 -20.41
C ASP A 579 12.28 23.54 -20.41
N VAL A 580 11.08 22.94 -20.32
CA VAL A 580 10.87 21.49 -20.50
C VAL A 580 10.89 21.14 -21.98
N ARG A 581 10.30 21.97 -22.84
CA ARG A 581 10.39 21.80 -24.30
C ARG A 581 11.85 21.88 -24.77
N GLU A 582 12.56 22.94 -24.37
CA GLU A 582 13.98 23.16 -24.70
C GLU A 582 14.83 21.96 -24.29
N TRP A 583 14.59 21.40 -23.10
CA TRP A 583 15.26 20.19 -22.62
C TRP A 583 15.12 19.00 -23.56
N LEU A 584 13.90 18.74 -24.05
CA LEU A 584 13.60 17.62 -24.94
C LEU A 584 14.16 17.86 -26.35
N GLU A 585 14.02 19.08 -26.88
CA GLU A 585 14.57 19.47 -28.19
C GLU A 585 16.09 19.33 -28.21
N VAL A 586 16.75 19.77 -27.14
CA VAL A 586 18.21 19.73 -27.02
C VAL A 586 18.71 18.31 -26.77
N GLN A 587 17.93 17.45 -26.08
CA GLN A 587 18.21 16.01 -26.03
C GLN A 587 18.09 15.37 -27.41
N ASP A 588 17.00 15.63 -28.13
CA ASP A 588 16.73 15.06 -29.46
C ASP A 588 17.79 15.47 -30.48
N TRP A 589 18.31 16.68 -30.35
CA TRP A 589 19.42 17.15 -31.17
C TRP A 589 20.75 16.46 -30.85
N ARG A 590 21.07 16.22 -29.56
CA ARG A 590 22.38 15.64 -29.17
C ARG A 590 22.44 14.12 -29.18
N SER A 591 21.32 13.46 -28.95
CA SER A 591 21.26 12.03 -28.72
C SER A 591 19.92 11.48 -29.21
N ARG A 592 19.25 10.65 -28.41
CA ARG A 592 17.93 10.09 -28.67
C ARG A 592 17.03 10.23 -27.46
N LEU A 593 15.74 10.10 -27.69
CA LEU A 593 14.72 10.07 -26.65
C LEU A 593 14.30 8.61 -26.41
N PRO A 594 14.25 8.13 -25.15
CA PRO A 594 13.87 6.75 -24.86
C PRO A 594 12.37 6.55 -25.04
N GLY A 595 11.98 6.04 -26.22
CA GLY A 595 10.59 5.73 -26.57
C GLY A 595 10.09 4.39 -26.04
N PRO A 596 8.79 4.09 -26.20
CA PRO A 596 8.24 2.76 -25.93
C PRO A 596 8.90 1.70 -26.83
N GLY A 597 9.31 0.56 -26.24
CA GLY A 597 9.98 -0.51 -26.99
C GLY A 597 11.42 -0.20 -27.39
N GLU A 598 12.09 0.71 -26.68
CA GLU A 598 13.52 0.99 -26.85
C GLU A 598 14.19 1.04 -25.47
N LEU A 599 15.38 0.42 -25.35
CA LEU A 599 16.25 0.60 -24.18
C LEU A 599 17.46 1.46 -24.57
N LEU A 600 17.34 2.77 -24.34
CA LEU A 600 18.42 3.71 -24.58
C LEU A 600 19.51 3.59 -23.49
N VAL A 601 20.74 3.41 -23.92
CA VAL A 601 21.95 3.51 -23.10
C VAL A 601 22.84 4.61 -23.66
N GLU A 602 23.20 5.58 -22.84
CA GLU A 602 24.12 6.65 -23.21
C GLU A 602 25.43 6.51 -22.43
N SER A 603 26.57 6.51 -23.12
CA SER A 603 27.89 6.47 -22.48
C SER A 603 28.71 7.71 -22.81
N PHE A 604 29.30 8.34 -21.80
CA PHE A 604 30.09 9.57 -21.97
C PHE A 604 31.17 9.73 -20.90
N PRO A 605 32.27 10.45 -21.19
CA PRO A 605 33.22 10.88 -20.18
C PRO A 605 32.67 12.08 -19.40
N HIS A 606 33.00 12.15 -18.11
CA HIS A 606 32.81 13.37 -17.31
C HIS A 606 33.88 13.42 -16.21
N GLY A 607 34.66 14.50 -16.19
CA GLY A 607 35.85 14.59 -15.35
C GLY A 607 36.87 13.49 -15.70
N GLN A 608 37.31 12.72 -14.70
CA GLN A 608 38.27 11.61 -14.84
C GLN A 608 37.59 10.23 -14.84
N ARG A 609 36.29 10.17 -15.17
CA ARG A 609 35.46 8.96 -15.08
C ARG A 609 34.65 8.77 -16.35
N HIS A 610 34.24 7.52 -16.57
CA HIS A 610 33.34 7.15 -17.66
C HIS A 610 31.99 6.75 -17.08
N TYR A 611 30.93 7.36 -17.60
CA TYR A 611 29.56 7.16 -17.17
C TYR A 611 28.78 6.39 -18.24
N SER A 612 27.78 5.63 -17.79
CA SER A 612 26.74 5.09 -18.65
C SER A 612 25.38 5.21 -17.97
N VAL A 613 24.42 5.83 -18.65
CA VAL A 613 23.06 6.04 -18.17
C VAL A 613 22.11 5.15 -18.98
N ILE A 614 21.33 4.35 -18.27
CA ILE A 614 20.40 3.36 -18.82
C ILE A 614 18.98 3.84 -18.48
N TYR A 615 18.17 4.19 -19.48
CA TYR A 615 16.82 4.74 -19.30
C TYR A 615 15.75 3.66 -19.28
N THR A 616 15.53 3.07 -18.11
CA THR A 616 14.69 1.86 -17.94
C THR A 616 13.20 2.16 -17.74
N PHE A 617 12.87 3.23 -17.00
CA PHE A 617 11.53 3.54 -16.49
C PHE A 617 10.87 2.42 -15.65
N GLU A 618 11.67 1.55 -15.04
CA GLU A 618 11.16 0.41 -14.26
C GLU A 618 10.91 0.73 -12.78
N GLY A 619 11.30 1.92 -12.31
CA GLY A 619 11.18 2.34 -10.92
C GLY A 619 12.49 2.21 -10.13
N TRP A 620 12.57 2.94 -9.03
CA TRP A 620 13.80 3.06 -8.24
C TRP A 620 14.32 1.71 -7.72
N ASN A 621 13.45 0.85 -7.18
CA ASN A 621 13.87 -0.45 -6.62
C ASN A 621 14.46 -1.36 -7.71
N ALA A 622 13.82 -1.47 -8.87
CA ALA A 622 14.33 -2.20 -10.02
C ALA A 622 15.70 -1.68 -10.46
N ASN A 623 15.84 -0.37 -10.62
CA ASN A 623 17.09 0.25 -11.02
C ASN A 623 18.21 0.08 -9.99
N GLN A 624 17.87 0.11 -8.70
CA GLN A 624 18.83 -0.18 -7.63
C GLN A 624 19.34 -1.61 -7.71
N SER A 625 18.44 -2.59 -7.84
CA SER A 625 18.84 -4.00 -8.01
C SER A 625 19.69 -4.20 -9.27
N LEU A 626 19.29 -3.61 -10.40
CA LEU A 626 20.05 -3.69 -11.64
C LEU A 626 21.44 -3.05 -11.50
N GLY A 627 21.54 -1.91 -10.81
CA GLY A 627 22.83 -1.23 -10.56
C GLY A 627 23.81 -2.09 -9.78
N MET A 628 23.34 -2.80 -8.76
CA MET A 628 24.16 -3.75 -8.01
C MET A 628 24.66 -4.90 -8.89
N LEU A 629 23.79 -5.46 -9.72
CA LEU A 629 24.14 -6.58 -10.61
C LEU A 629 25.11 -6.14 -11.72
N ILE A 630 24.83 -5.02 -12.38
CA ILE A 630 25.67 -4.46 -13.44
C ILE A 630 27.05 -4.10 -12.91
N THR A 631 27.15 -3.45 -11.75
CA THR A 631 28.47 -3.11 -11.18
C THR A 631 29.28 -4.34 -10.82
N ARG A 632 28.67 -5.41 -10.30
CA ARG A 632 29.38 -6.69 -10.12
C ARG A 632 29.91 -7.25 -11.45
N ARG A 633 29.07 -7.29 -12.48
CA ARG A 633 29.44 -7.77 -13.82
C ARG A 633 30.51 -6.90 -14.49
N MET A 634 30.48 -5.59 -14.26
CA MET A 634 31.53 -4.67 -14.66
C MET A 634 32.87 -5.01 -13.99
N ALA A 635 32.86 -5.35 -12.70
CA ALA A 635 34.08 -5.75 -11.98
C ALA A 635 34.66 -7.05 -12.54
N GLU A 636 33.83 -8.07 -12.76
CA GLU A 636 34.21 -9.36 -13.34
C GLU A 636 34.79 -9.22 -14.76
N ARG A 637 34.30 -8.24 -15.52
CA ARG A 637 34.80 -7.90 -16.86
C ARG A 637 35.96 -6.89 -16.86
N GLY A 638 36.47 -6.51 -15.69
CA GLY A 638 37.64 -5.63 -15.57
C GLY A 638 37.40 -4.17 -15.97
N LEU A 639 36.15 -3.69 -15.92
CA LEU A 639 35.73 -2.31 -16.23
C LEU A 639 35.93 -1.33 -15.05
N SER A 640 36.40 -1.83 -13.90
CA SER A 640 36.74 -1.03 -12.71
C SER A 640 35.60 -0.09 -12.29
N PRO A 641 34.42 -0.63 -11.92
CA PRO A 641 33.27 0.16 -11.46
C PRO A 641 33.61 0.90 -10.17
N LEU A 642 33.13 2.13 -10.05
CA LEU A 642 33.28 2.97 -8.86
C LEU A 642 31.96 3.15 -8.10
N GLY A 643 30.82 3.02 -8.78
CA GLY A 643 29.50 3.12 -8.16
C GLY A 643 28.38 3.16 -9.19
N PHE A 644 27.15 3.23 -8.66
CA PHE A 644 25.93 3.42 -9.44
C PHE A 644 24.94 4.27 -8.65
N VAL A 645 24.02 4.93 -9.36
CA VAL A 645 22.92 5.70 -8.77
C VAL A 645 21.65 5.48 -9.59
N ALA A 646 20.50 5.51 -8.95
CA ALA A 646 19.23 5.24 -9.60
C ALA A 646 18.11 6.15 -9.12
N ASN A 647 17.19 6.47 -10.03
CA ASN A 647 15.88 7.05 -9.79
C ASN A 647 14.79 6.17 -10.44
N ASP A 648 13.54 6.64 -10.52
CA ASP A 648 12.45 5.87 -11.12
C ASP A 648 12.59 5.66 -12.64
N TYR A 649 13.34 6.53 -13.31
CA TYR A 649 13.41 6.61 -14.77
C TYR A 649 14.69 6.01 -15.34
N ALA A 650 15.81 6.11 -14.61
CA ALA A 650 17.13 5.75 -15.10
C ALA A 650 18.07 5.20 -14.02
N LEU A 651 19.07 4.45 -14.49
CA LEU A 651 20.21 3.94 -13.76
C LEU A 651 21.50 4.53 -14.36
N GLY A 652 22.28 5.25 -13.55
CA GLY A 652 23.63 5.69 -13.91
C GLY A 652 24.69 4.79 -13.28
N VAL A 653 25.63 4.27 -14.06
CA VAL A 653 26.81 3.54 -13.59
C VAL A 653 28.08 4.26 -14.02
N TRP A 654 29.14 4.19 -13.22
CA TRP A 654 30.42 4.79 -13.60
C TRP A 654 31.65 4.01 -13.13
N GLY A 655 32.74 4.18 -13.87
CA GLY A 655 34.01 3.49 -13.61
C GLY A 655 35.21 4.24 -14.15
N LEU A 656 36.38 3.62 -14.03
CA LEU A 656 37.64 4.14 -14.57
C LEU A 656 37.85 3.83 -16.05
N LYS A 657 37.08 2.89 -16.61
CA LYS A 657 37.16 2.49 -18.02
C LYS A 657 35.82 2.71 -18.72
N PRO A 658 35.82 3.05 -20.01
CA PRO A 658 34.58 3.21 -20.77
C PRO A 658 33.85 1.88 -20.95
N ILE A 659 32.52 1.94 -20.93
CA ILE A 659 31.66 0.85 -21.39
C ILE A 659 31.49 1.02 -22.89
N GLU A 660 32.25 0.24 -23.66
CA GLU A 660 32.23 0.29 -25.13
C GLU A 660 30.99 -0.41 -25.72
N ASP A 661 30.52 -1.47 -25.07
CA ASP A 661 29.32 -2.23 -25.43
C ASP A 661 28.55 -2.62 -24.15
N PRO A 662 27.33 -2.09 -23.93
CA PRO A 662 26.52 -2.40 -22.76
C PRO A 662 25.72 -3.71 -22.88
N ALA A 663 25.53 -4.28 -24.07
CA ALA A 663 24.66 -5.45 -24.26
C ALA A 663 25.07 -6.66 -23.40
N PRO A 664 26.38 -7.01 -23.26
CA PRO A 664 26.79 -8.10 -22.38
C PRO A 664 26.56 -7.83 -20.88
N LEU A 665 26.42 -6.57 -20.48
CA LEU A 665 26.08 -6.20 -19.10
C LEU A 665 24.57 -6.34 -18.83
N LEU A 666 23.75 -6.21 -19.86
CA LEU A 666 22.28 -6.24 -19.82
C LEU A 666 21.68 -7.56 -20.35
N SER A 667 22.49 -8.60 -20.49
CA SER A 667 22.01 -9.90 -20.94
C SER A 667 21.09 -10.56 -19.89
N PRO A 668 19.98 -11.23 -20.31
CA PRO A 668 19.00 -11.88 -19.41
C PRO A 668 19.58 -12.91 -18.44
N ASP A 669 20.74 -13.50 -18.78
CA ASP A 669 21.45 -14.46 -17.93
C ASP A 669 21.80 -13.91 -16.53
N ILE A 670 21.86 -12.57 -16.38
CA ILE A 670 22.11 -11.90 -15.09
C ILE A 670 21.08 -12.25 -14.01
N LEU A 671 19.85 -12.56 -14.43
CA LEU A 671 18.79 -12.97 -13.52
C LEU A 671 18.84 -14.46 -13.15
N THR A 672 19.53 -15.27 -13.95
CA THR A 672 19.60 -16.72 -13.74
C THR A 672 20.72 -17.09 -12.79
N HIS A 673 21.86 -16.40 -12.84
CA HIS A 673 23.03 -16.74 -12.04
C HIS A 673 23.26 -15.72 -10.92
N GLU A 674 23.65 -14.50 -11.26
CA GLU A 674 24.06 -13.49 -10.28
C GLU A 674 22.92 -13.04 -9.37
N PHE A 675 21.70 -12.96 -9.89
CA PHE A 675 20.53 -12.60 -9.10
C PHE A 675 20.14 -13.69 -8.09
N LEU A 676 20.17 -14.97 -8.46
CA LEU A 676 19.86 -16.06 -7.53
C LEU A 676 20.88 -16.11 -6.39
N ASP A 677 22.17 -15.99 -6.70
CA ASP A 677 23.23 -15.92 -5.71
C ASP A 677 23.03 -14.70 -4.80
N TRP A 678 22.75 -13.54 -5.38
CA TRP A 678 22.48 -12.32 -4.60
C TRP A 678 21.25 -12.47 -3.69
N VAL A 679 20.11 -12.94 -4.18
CA VAL A 679 18.91 -13.12 -3.35
C VAL A 679 19.19 -14.09 -2.21
N GLN A 680 19.89 -15.18 -2.48
CA GLN A 680 20.23 -16.20 -1.49
C GLN A 680 21.21 -15.70 -0.41
N GLU A 681 22.13 -14.81 -0.78
CA GLU A 681 23.08 -14.16 0.14
C GLU A 681 22.49 -12.91 0.81
N SER A 682 21.45 -12.32 0.23
CA SER A 682 20.84 -11.08 0.73
C SER A 682 20.00 -11.27 1.99
N HIS A 683 19.83 -10.16 2.72
CA HIS A 683 18.88 -10.05 3.82
C HIS A 683 17.40 -10.11 3.38
N LEU A 684 17.10 -10.07 2.07
CA LEU A 684 15.72 -10.01 1.56
C LEU A 684 14.96 -11.31 1.78
N LEU A 685 15.55 -12.46 1.41
CA LEU A 685 14.90 -13.76 1.58
C LEU A 685 14.76 -14.12 3.07
N ARG A 686 15.75 -13.79 3.90
CA ARG A 686 15.67 -13.90 5.36
C ARG A 686 14.54 -13.04 5.94
N ARG A 687 14.37 -11.82 5.43
CA ARG A 687 13.28 -10.93 5.82
C ARG A 687 11.90 -11.49 5.41
N ALA A 688 11.77 -11.95 4.16
CA ALA A 688 10.53 -12.57 3.69
C ALA A 688 10.21 -13.84 4.50
N PHE A 689 11.22 -14.67 4.77
CA PHE A 689 11.10 -15.87 5.60
C PHE A 689 10.62 -15.55 7.01
N ARG A 690 11.18 -14.51 7.64
CA ARG A 690 10.75 -14.06 8.97
C ARG A 690 9.27 -13.71 9.00
N GLU A 691 8.77 -13.05 7.96
CA GLU A 691 7.35 -12.66 7.88
C GLU A 691 6.44 -13.88 7.70
N VAL A 692 6.75 -14.77 6.75
CA VAL A 692 5.95 -15.99 6.54
C VAL A 692 6.02 -16.96 7.73
N ALA A 693 7.15 -17.02 8.45
CA ALA A 693 7.30 -17.84 9.64
C ALA A 693 6.45 -17.33 10.82
N VAL A 694 6.29 -16.01 10.91
CA VAL A 694 5.39 -15.39 11.90
C VAL A 694 3.92 -15.60 11.50
N ILE A 695 3.56 -15.36 10.24
CA ILE A 695 2.19 -15.51 9.72
C ILE A 695 1.74 -16.98 9.80
N GLY A 696 2.57 -17.93 9.36
CA GLY A 696 2.30 -19.37 9.45
C GLY A 696 2.33 -19.93 10.88
N GLY A 697 2.61 -19.09 11.88
CA GLY A 697 2.63 -19.48 13.29
C GLY A 697 3.77 -20.42 13.67
N LEU A 698 4.86 -20.44 12.89
CA LEU A 698 6.07 -21.17 13.23
C LEU A 698 6.86 -20.46 14.34
N VAL A 699 6.87 -19.12 14.30
CA VAL A 699 7.50 -18.27 15.33
C VAL A 699 6.47 -17.38 15.99
N GLU A 700 6.33 -17.54 17.31
CA GLU A 700 5.44 -16.73 18.13
C GLU A 700 6.14 -15.46 18.64
N ARG A 701 5.41 -14.34 18.55
CA ARG A 701 5.83 -13.03 19.05
C ARG A 701 5.39 -12.81 20.50
N GLN A 702 4.22 -13.34 20.87
CA GLN A 702 3.61 -13.15 22.17
C GLN A 702 3.43 -14.49 22.90
N GLN A 703 3.87 -14.52 24.15
CA GLN A 703 3.59 -15.57 25.12
C GLN A 703 2.88 -14.96 26.34
N PRO A 704 2.10 -15.73 27.12
CA PRO A 704 1.48 -15.23 28.34
C PRO A 704 2.52 -14.54 29.26
N GLY A 705 2.33 -13.25 29.50
CA GLY A 705 3.21 -12.42 30.35
C GLY A 705 4.56 -12.01 29.74
N LYS A 706 4.91 -12.43 28.51
CA LYS A 706 6.19 -12.07 27.86
C LYS A 706 6.02 -11.84 26.36
N ARG A 707 6.56 -10.74 25.83
CA ARG A 707 6.67 -10.49 24.39
C ARG A 707 8.12 -10.64 23.95
N LYS A 708 8.39 -11.43 22.91
CA LYS A 708 9.74 -11.53 22.37
C LYS A 708 10.15 -10.19 21.76
N SER A 709 11.38 -9.77 22.01
CA SER A 709 11.95 -8.61 21.33
C SER A 709 12.23 -8.94 19.87
N GLY A 710 12.38 -7.89 19.07
CA GLY A 710 12.57 -8.06 17.65
C GLY A 710 13.82 -8.81 17.22
N ARG A 711 14.91 -8.49 17.93
CA ARG A 711 16.16 -9.25 17.87
C ARG A 711 15.99 -10.74 18.20
N GLN A 712 15.15 -11.09 19.19
CA GLN A 712 14.89 -12.49 19.54
C GLN A 712 14.08 -13.22 18.47
N VAL A 713 13.11 -12.53 17.85
CA VAL A 713 12.34 -13.07 16.71
C VAL A 713 13.28 -13.32 15.54
N THR A 714 14.07 -12.32 15.16
CA THR A 714 15.03 -12.38 14.05
C THR A 714 16.03 -13.52 14.22
N PHE A 715 16.67 -13.63 15.40
CA PHE A 715 17.60 -14.72 15.69
C PHE A 715 16.94 -16.10 15.60
N SER A 716 15.70 -16.24 16.10
CA SER A 716 14.97 -17.50 16.01
C SER A 716 14.63 -17.87 14.57
N THR A 717 14.20 -16.89 13.76
CA THR A 717 13.85 -17.12 12.35
C THR A 717 15.06 -17.42 11.49
N ASP A 718 16.20 -16.78 11.73
CA ASP A 718 17.43 -17.05 10.98
C ASP A 718 17.95 -18.47 11.22
N LEU A 719 17.95 -18.93 12.48
CA LEU A 719 18.34 -20.29 12.81
C LEU A 719 17.42 -21.33 12.15
N ILE A 720 16.10 -21.11 12.19
CA ILE A 720 15.12 -21.99 11.55
C ILE A 720 15.33 -21.99 10.03
N TYR A 721 15.53 -20.82 9.42
CA TYR A 721 15.80 -20.68 8.00
C TYR A 721 17.04 -21.48 7.59
N ASP A 722 18.14 -21.36 8.32
CA ASP A 722 19.38 -22.08 8.02
C ASP A 722 19.21 -23.61 8.13
N VAL A 723 18.44 -24.08 9.12
CA VAL A 723 18.11 -25.51 9.29
C VAL A 723 17.25 -26.02 8.13
N LEU A 724 16.17 -25.32 7.80
CA LEU A 724 15.28 -25.72 6.71
C LEU A 724 16.00 -25.70 5.37
N ARG A 725 16.77 -24.65 5.08
CA ARG A 725 17.56 -24.56 3.85
C ARG A 725 18.53 -25.74 3.69
N ARG A 726 19.11 -26.24 4.78
CA ARG A 726 20.06 -27.35 4.75
C ARG A 726 19.39 -28.72 4.67
N HIS A 727 18.24 -28.90 5.32
CA HIS A 727 17.66 -30.23 5.56
C HIS A 727 16.31 -30.48 4.88
N GLU A 728 15.58 -29.44 4.47
CA GLU A 728 14.26 -29.49 3.85
C GLU A 728 14.07 -28.26 2.93
N PRO A 729 14.86 -28.11 1.85
CA PRO A 729 14.85 -26.92 0.99
C PRO A 729 13.52 -26.71 0.26
N ASP A 730 12.73 -27.78 0.10
CA ASP A 730 11.38 -27.84 -0.45
C ASP A 730 10.28 -27.56 0.60
N HIS A 731 10.66 -27.14 1.82
CA HIS A 731 9.72 -26.82 2.88
C HIS A 731 8.74 -25.70 2.47
N MET A 732 7.46 -25.87 2.82
CA MET A 732 6.35 -24.96 2.46
C MET A 732 6.62 -23.47 2.75
N LEU A 733 7.23 -23.14 3.90
CA LEU A 733 7.57 -21.76 4.23
C LEU A 733 8.76 -21.19 3.43
N ILE A 734 9.67 -22.03 2.91
CA ILE A 734 10.73 -21.59 2.02
C ILE A 734 10.10 -21.21 0.67
N GLU A 735 9.19 -22.04 0.16
CA GLU A 735 8.38 -21.73 -1.03
C GLU A 735 7.57 -20.43 -0.85
N ALA A 736 6.87 -20.28 0.28
CA ALA A 736 6.12 -19.06 0.60
C ALA A 736 7.03 -17.83 0.71
N ALA A 737 8.22 -17.97 1.33
CA ALA A 737 9.20 -16.89 1.42
C ALA A 737 9.72 -16.47 0.05
N TRP A 738 9.93 -17.43 -0.86
CA TRP A 738 10.29 -17.15 -2.25
C TRP A 738 9.17 -16.46 -3.01
N ALA A 739 7.91 -16.88 -2.84
CA ALA A 739 6.77 -16.20 -3.45
C ALA A 739 6.61 -14.75 -2.95
N ASP A 740 6.78 -14.52 -1.63
CA ASP A 740 6.77 -13.19 -1.02
C ASP A 740 7.94 -12.34 -1.50
N ALA A 741 9.15 -12.90 -1.53
CA ALA A 741 10.33 -12.24 -2.05
C ALA A 741 10.12 -11.85 -3.50
N ARG A 742 9.65 -12.77 -4.36
CA ARG A 742 9.29 -12.51 -5.77
C ARG A 742 8.25 -11.40 -5.92
N THR A 743 7.26 -11.32 -5.04
CA THR A 743 6.24 -10.26 -5.07
C THR A 743 6.82 -8.89 -4.67
N ARG A 744 7.71 -8.85 -3.68
CA ARG A 744 8.46 -7.64 -3.28
C ARG A 744 9.50 -7.25 -4.31
N LEU A 745 9.95 -8.23 -5.07
CA LEU A 745 10.74 -8.14 -6.27
C LEU A 745 9.80 -8.09 -7.49
N THR A 746 8.67 -7.39 -7.42
CA THR A 746 7.89 -7.04 -8.62
C THR A 746 8.78 -6.33 -9.65
N ASP A 747 9.79 -5.64 -9.13
CA ASP A 747 10.98 -5.16 -9.81
C ASP A 747 11.72 -6.23 -10.64
N VAL A 748 11.79 -7.51 -10.25
CA VAL A 748 12.45 -8.56 -11.01
C VAL A 748 11.64 -8.99 -12.22
N GLY A 749 10.31 -9.04 -12.14
CA GLY A 749 9.48 -9.27 -13.33
C GLY A 749 9.65 -8.13 -14.33
N ARG A 750 9.71 -6.90 -13.83
CA ARG A 750 10.06 -5.70 -14.60
C ARG A 750 11.47 -5.76 -15.19
N LEU A 751 12.46 -6.19 -14.40
CA LEU A 751 13.84 -6.36 -14.85
C LEU A 751 13.98 -7.48 -15.86
N ALA A 752 13.25 -8.59 -15.71
CA ALA A 752 13.23 -9.67 -16.69
C ALA A 752 12.70 -9.15 -18.02
N GLY A 753 11.54 -8.48 -18.00
CA GLY A 753 11.01 -7.82 -19.19
C GLY A 753 11.95 -6.77 -19.78
N LEU A 754 12.66 -6.00 -18.94
CA LEU A 754 13.66 -5.02 -19.39
C LEU A 754 14.86 -5.69 -20.06
N LEU A 755 15.39 -6.78 -19.49
CA LEU A 755 16.56 -7.48 -20.02
C LEU A 755 16.23 -8.29 -21.26
N ASP A 756 15.02 -8.86 -21.33
CA ASP A 756 14.49 -9.48 -22.55
C ASP A 756 14.39 -8.43 -23.66
N ARG A 757 13.84 -7.24 -23.38
CA ARG A 757 13.86 -6.11 -24.33
C ARG A 757 15.28 -5.67 -24.67
N ALA A 758 16.20 -5.66 -23.72
CA ALA A 758 17.59 -5.28 -23.96
C ALA A 758 18.29 -6.20 -24.98
N ALA A 759 17.85 -7.45 -25.12
CA ALA A 759 18.41 -8.37 -26.11
C ALA A 759 18.10 -7.94 -27.55
N ASP A 760 16.92 -7.36 -27.79
CA ASP A 760 16.40 -7.06 -29.13
C ASP A 760 16.33 -5.56 -29.46
N GLU A 761 16.15 -4.70 -28.45
CA GLU A 761 15.74 -3.29 -28.56
C GLU A 761 16.76 -2.31 -27.93
N LEU A 762 17.97 -2.78 -27.60
CA LEU A 762 19.01 -1.94 -27.01
C LEU A 762 19.59 -0.97 -28.04
N VAL A 763 19.61 0.31 -27.68
CA VAL A 763 20.22 1.38 -28.47
C VAL A 763 21.32 2.02 -27.64
N HIS A 764 22.58 1.85 -28.07
CA HIS A 764 23.73 2.47 -27.42
C HIS A 764 24.19 3.73 -28.17
N VAL A 765 24.23 4.85 -27.47
CA VAL A 765 24.75 6.13 -27.99
C VAL A 765 25.98 6.52 -27.19
N ARG A 766 27.09 6.76 -27.89
CA ARG A 766 28.32 7.28 -27.28
C ARG A 766 28.39 8.79 -27.50
N LEU A 767 28.53 9.53 -26.41
CA LEU A 767 28.61 10.98 -26.42
C LEU A 767 29.98 11.43 -25.90
N ASP A 768 30.41 12.60 -26.33
CA ASP A 768 31.64 13.26 -25.87
C ASP A 768 31.46 13.96 -24.51
N ARG A 769 30.21 14.11 -24.05
CA ARG A 769 29.83 14.80 -22.81
C ARG A 769 28.49 14.32 -22.26
N VAL A 770 28.13 14.86 -21.09
CA VAL A 770 26.86 14.62 -20.41
C VAL A 770 25.68 15.06 -21.29
N SER A 771 24.67 14.20 -21.44
CA SER A 771 23.41 14.51 -22.13
C SER A 771 22.42 15.28 -21.22
N PRO A 772 21.50 16.06 -21.80
CA PRO A 772 20.42 16.70 -21.04
C PRO A 772 19.58 15.74 -20.18
N LEU A 773 19.24 14.55 -20.69
CA LEU A 773 18.46 13.56 -19.93
C LEU A 773 19.26 12.90 -18.79
N ALA A 774 20.59 12.92 -18.83
CA ALA A 774 21.44 12.33 -17.80
C ALA A 774 21.59 13.23 -16.56
N VAL A 775 21.36 14.54 -16.68
CA VAL A 775 21.56 15.49 -15.57
C VAL A 775 20.78 15.09 -14.30
N PRO A 776 19.48 14.78 -14.36
CA PRO A 776 18.69 14.45 -13.16
C PRO A 776 19.22 13.24 -12.37
N VAL A 777 19.86 12.27 -13.05
CA VAL A 777 20.41 11.07 -12.38
C VAL A 777 21.82 11.32 -11.85
N LEU A 778 22.66 12.09 -12.55
CA LEU A 778 24.04 12.35 -12.13
C LEU A 778 24.14 13.25 -10.89
N VAL A 779 23.22 14.18 -10.73
CA VAL A 779 23.17 15.11 -9.58
C VAL A 779 22.98 14.36 -8.25
N MET A 780 22.50 13.11 -8.29
CA MET A 780 22.31 12.29 -7.10
C MET A 780 23.61 11.62 -6.58
N ILE A 781 24.71 11.66 -7.34
CA ILE A 781 25.95 10.94 -7.02
C ILE A 781 26.56 11.43 -5.71
N GLY A 782 26.98 10.49 -4.85
CA GLY A 782 27.67 10.80 -3.59
C GLY A 782 26.74 11.23 -2.44
N ARG A 783 25.43 11.24 -2.66
CA ARG A 783 24.42 11.63 -1.65
C ARG A 783 23.42 10.51 -1.33
N GLU A 784 23.75 9.28 -1.72
CA GLU A 784 22.94 8.06 -1.54
C GLU A 784 22.66 7.71 -0.07
N SER A 785 23.51 8.18 0.85
CA SER A 785 23.36 8.00 2.31
C SER A 785 22.71 9.18 3.02
N LEU A 786 22.42 10.28 2.31
CA LEU A 786 21.79 11.47 2.90
C LEU A 786 20.26 11.37 2.79
N PRO A 787 19.51 11.78 3.83
CA PRO A 787 18.06 11.85 3.75
C PRO A 787 17.62 12.74 2.58
N SER A 788 16.82 12.17 1.67
CA SER A 788 16.37 12.85 0.44
C SER A 788 15.54 14.08 0.77
N GLY A 789 16.17 15.26 0.71
CA GLY A 789 15.59 16.59 0.99
C GLY A 789 16.47 17.46 1.90
N ALA A 790 17.44 16.91 2.63
CA ALA A 790 18.36 17.71 3.45
C ALA A 790 19.41 18.48 2.63
N ALA A 791 19.50 18.20 1.33
CA ALA A 791 20.48 18.78 0.41
C ALA A 791 19.84 19.22 -0.92
N ASP A 792 18.52 19.45 -0.97
CA ASP A 792 17.80 19.78 -2.22
C ASP A 792 18.33 21.09 -2.85
N ASP A 793 18.62 22.13 -2.06
CA ASP A 793 19.18 23.38 -2.59
C ASP A 793 20.58 23.18 -3.21
N ASP A 794 21.44 22.40 -2.56
CA ASP A 794 22.76 22.04 -3.09
C ASP A 794 22.64 21.14 -4.33
N LEU A 795 21.59 20.31 -4.43
CA LEU A 795 21.30 19.49 -5.61
C LEU A 795 20.87 20.39 -6.77
N LEU A 796 20.05 21.41 -6.53
CA LEU A 796 19.60 22.36 -7.55
C LEU A 796 20.79 23.12 -8.16
N VAL A 797 21.70 23.63 -7.33
CA VAL A 797 22.89 24.35 -7.80
C VAL A 797 23.82 23.44 -8.62
N GLU A 798 24.07 22.22 -8.15
CA GLU A 798 24.89 21.25 -8.89
C GLU A 798 24.23 20.83 -10.21
N ALA A 799 22.90 20.65 -10.20
CA ALA A 799 22.12 20.37 -11.39
C ALA A 799 22.18 21.49 -12.40
N GLU A 800 22.12 22.76 -11.97
CA GLU A 800 22.28 23.91 -12.86
C GLU A 800 23.65 23.95 -13.53
N SER A 801 24.71 23.62 -12.80
CA SER A 801 26.07 23.56 -13.35
C SER A 801 26.22 22.45 -14.40
N LEU A 802 25.74 21.24 -14.09
CA LEU A 802 25.73 20.11 -15.02
C LEU A 802 24.82 20.39 -16.22
N ALA A 803 23.65 20.97 -16.00
CA ALA A 803 22.71 21.38 -17.02
C ALA A 803 23.31 22.43 -17.96
N ALA A 804 24.00 23.44 -17.42
CA ALA A 804 24.65 24.46 -18.23
C ALA A 804 25.74 23.86 -19.14
N GLN A 805 26.40 22.77 -18.73
CA GLN A 805 27.32 22.02 -19.60
C GLN A 805 26.56 21.17 -20.61
N ALA A 806 25.54 20.46 -20.14
CA ALA A 806 24.72 19.57 -20.93
C ALA A 806 23.78 20.29 -21.90
N MET A 807 23.52 21.60 -21.77
CA MET A 807 22.62 22.37 -22.65
C MET A 807 23.35 23.30 -23.63
N ARG A 808 24.69 23.40 -23.57
CA ARG A 808 25.49 24.22 -24.50
C ARG A 808 25.39 23.75 -25.95
N PRO A 809 25.03 24.62 -26.91
CA PRO A 809 24.98 24.26 -28.33
C PRO A 809 26.32 23.79 -28.93
N GLU A 810 27.45 24.03 -28.25
CA GLU A 810 28.81 23.65 -28.67
C GLU A 810 29.51 22.76 -27.65
#